data_AF-A0A5N5SNF8-F1
#
_entry.id   AF-A0A5N5SNF8-F1
#
_cell.length_a   1.000
_cell.length_b   1.000
_cell.length_c   1.000
_cell.angle_alpha   90.00
_cell.angle_beta   90.00
_cell.angle_gamma   90.00
#
_symmetry.space_group_name_H-M   'P 1'
#
loop_
_entity.id
_entity.type
_entity.pdbx_description
1 polymer ?
#
loop_
_entity_poly.entity_id
_entity_poly.type
_entity_poly.pdbx_seq_one_letter_code
_entity_poly.pdbx_strand_id
1 'polypeptide(L)'
;MEYSRHILQVFVGQLSSQYEALSIEVSKHTTCLEIVACIVQRLRLSDPHHYELAEVIGNAGGQECKERRLGPHETPVALQMLWPQSSITENPQDFEQHEYRDSKPQWMILKNLDLPILFCVRKSSSDSFWAEPSQLDSQLIRDYFYKFLYQPKDKEYPDLCQLSDLNEQSLLENLRARFNRGHIYTYVGSILISVNPFKYYPIYNPKYVKLYQNHRLGELPPHIFAIADTAYHSMLKQRKNQCIVISGESGSGKTEATLFLLHHLTMLSQKGSHGSGVEQTILSSGPVLEAFGNAKTAHNNNSSRFGKFIQVTYKENGLVQGACVQKYLLEKSRICSQACNERSYHVFYYLLAGASNQERQTLNLLNPSDYKYLSQSLCYTIDGCDEQYEFVRLKQSMEMVGFTPDKQIRLFALLSAILLIVWSYVTWNFSPKKSTYQYDESVVVRNWELACTIAGLLGVSEETLVNAITSKKAKVQGEILVINYRLPEAIAARDALAKCLYGALFDWIVLQVNYSLISLKDQTMEQNGNSIGVLDIFGFEDFGNHNRFEQFCINYANEHLQHYFNQHVFEYEQEEYRREGISWTNIGFTDNIQCLALIEGKPNGLLCMLDDQCSFPGATNETFLQKINTVHKNNEYYEIPQKRESAFIIKHYAGKVKYQVEDIREKNLDLMRPELISVLKNSRFNMVRELAGADPVAVFRWAILRAFFRAISAFQFALSKSRKKGNEYPRKLKQKVNVDSSRILAAIENTQK
;
A
#
# COMPACT_ATOMS: atom_id res chain seq x y z
N MET A 1 0.50 45.44 21.62
CA MET A 1 -0.44 44.63 20.82
C MET A 1 0.09 44.62 19.39
N GLU A 2 0.91 43.65 19.04
CA GLU A 2 1.41 43.50 17.68
C GLU A 2 0.27 43.01 16.79
N TYR A 3 -0.12 43.82 15.82
CA TYR A 3 -1.05 43.39 14.78
C TYR A 3 -0.37 42.26 14.01
N SER A 4 -0.82 41.02 14.18
CA SER A 4 -0.38 39.89 13.36
C SER A 4 -0.52 40.28 11.89
N ARG A 5 0.61 40.38 11.18
CA ARG A 5 0.63 40.74 9.76
C ARG A 5 0.61 39.46 8.93
N HIS A 6 -0.25 39.43 7.93
CA HIS A 6 -0.50 38.29 7.04
C HIS A 6 -0.11 38.69 5.62
N ILE A 7 0.43 37.76 4.84
CA ILE A 7 0.72 37.99 3.42
C ILE A 7 -0.45 37.44 2.61
N LEU A 8 -1.21 38.34 1.99
CA LEU A 8 -2.29 37.98 1.08
C LEU A 8 -1.75 37.96 -0.36
N GLN A 9 -1.93 36.83 -1.05
CA GLN A 9 -1.63 36.75 -2.48
C GLN A 9 -2.90 37.04 -3.28
N VAL A 10 -2.85 38.10 -4.08
CA VAL A 10 -3.99 38.58 -4.87
C VAL A 10 -3.64 38.49 -6.34
N PHE A 11 -4.45 37.76 -7.11
CA PHE A 11 -4.28 37.67 -8.55
C PHE A 11 -4.68 38.97 -9.22
N VAL A 12 -3.78 39.50 -10.05
CA VAL A 12 -3.97 40.78 -10.74
C VAL A 12 -3.99 40.61 -12.27
N GLY A 13 -3.56 39.45 -12.79
CA GLY A 13 -3.80 39.00 -14.17
C GLY A 13 -3.72 40.10 -15.22
N GLN A 14 -4.83 40.34 -15.94
CA GLN A 14 -4.95 41.31 -17.04
C GLN A 14 -4.68 42.78 -16.64
N LEU A 15 -4.62 43.11 -15.34
CA LEU A 15 -4.33 44.45 -14.84
C LEU A 15 -2.82 44.76 -14.79
N SER A 16 -1.96 43.75 -14.99
CA SER A 16 -0.50 43.95 -15.08
C SER A 16 0.12 43.04 -16.14
N SER A 17 0.93 43.59 -17.02
CA SER A 17 1.74 42.80 -17.95
C SER A 17 3.00 42.20 -17.29
N GLN A 18 3.28 42.54 -16.04
CA GLN A 18 4.52 42.18 -15.34
C GLN A 18 4.31 41.23 -14.17
N TYR A 19 3.13 41.24 -13.54
CA TYR A 19 2.83 40.47 -12.34
C TYR A 19 1.54 39.69 -12.52
N GLU A 20 1.59 38.37 -12.36
CA GLU A 20 0.40 37.50 -12.40
C GLU A 20 -0.40 37.60 -11.09
N ALA A 21 0.30 37.71 -9.96
CA ALA A 21 -0.25 37.99 -8.64
C ALA A 21 0.66 38.94 -7.85
N LEU A 22 0.09 39.67 -6.89
CA LEU A 22 0.81 40.53 -5.95
C LEU A 22 0.67 40.03 -4.52
N SER A 23 1.77 40.02 -3.79
CA SER A 23 1.80 39.76 -2.35
C SER A 23 1.64 41.07 -1.58
N ILE A 24 0.64 41.15 -0.72
CA ILE A 24 0.30 42.36 0.04
C ILE A 24 0.31 42.00 1.52
N GLU A 25 1.09 42.75 2.27
CA GLU A 25 1.12 42.64 3.73
C GLU A 25 -0.10 43.35 4.29
N VAL A 26 -0.95 42.59 4.99
CA VAL A 26 -2.27 43.02 5.45
C VAL A 26 -2.49 42.59 6.90
N SER A 27 -3.31 43.33 7.63
CA SER A 27 -3.74 42.97 8.98
C SER A 27 -5.14 42.36 8.97
N LYS A 28 -5.58 41.77 10.09
CA LYS A 28 -6.96 41.29 10.26
C LYS A 28 -8.04 42.36 10.06
N HIS A 29 -7.67 43.64 10.14
CA HIS A 29 -8.57 44.78 10.00
C HIS A 29 -8.43 45.49 8.65
N THR A 30 -7.51 45.06 7.79
CA THR A 30 -7.29 45.71 6.50
C THR A 30 -8.47 45.42 5.57
N THR A 31 -9.08 46.48 5.06
CA THR A 31 -10.29 46.42 4.24
C THR A 31 -9.98 46.12 2.78
N CYS A 32 -10.98 45.62 2.04
CA CYS A 32 -10.86 45.39 0.60
C CYS A 32 -10.46 46.67 -0.15
N LEU A 33 -11.01 47.83 0.24
CA LEU A 33 -10.68 49.11 -0.40
C LEU A 33 -9.20 49.48 -0.22
N GLU A 34 -8.64 49.25 0.97
CA GLU A 34 -7.21 49.50 1.25
C GLU A 34 -6.30 48.57 0.44
N ILE A 35 -6.70 47.30 0.28
CA ILE A 35 -5.98 46.31 -0.53
C ILE A 35 -6.01 46.70 -2.01
N VAL A 36 -7.19 47.08 -2.52
CA VAL A 36 -7.35 47.54 -3.90
C VAL A 36 -6.58 48.83 -4.15
N ALA A 37 -6.61 49.80 -3.24
CA ALA A 37 -5.83 51.03 -3.34
C ALA A 37 -4.31 50.75 -3.40
N CYS A 38 -3.83 49.79 -2.59
CA CYS A 38 -2.44 49.36 -2.62
C CYS A 38 -2.05 48.72 -3.97
N ILE A 39 -2.92 47.86 -4.53
CA ILE A 39 -2.71 47.22 -5.83
C ILE A 39 -2.71 48.25 -6.95
N VAL A 40 -3.68 49.16 -6.94
CA VAL A 40 -3.82 50.24 -7.93
C VAL A 40 -2.59 51.14 -7.91
N GLN A 41 -2.09 51.50 -6.72
CA GLN A 41 -0.85 52.27 -6.58
C GLN A 41 0.38 51.51 -7.10
N ARG A 42 0.51 50.22 -6.77
CA ARG A 42 1.65 49.38 -7.20
C ARG A 42 1.66 49.10 -8.70
N LEU A 43 0.49 48.94 -9.30
CA LEU A 43 0.32 48.69 -10.73
C LEU A 43 0.18 49.98 -11.56
N ARG A 44 0.19 51.15 -10.91
CA ARG A 44 -0.02 52.48 -11.53
C ARG A 44 -1.31 52.56 -12.35
N LEU A 45 -2.39 51.99 -11.83
CA LEU A 45 -3.71 52.00 -12.44
C LEU A 45 -4.48 53.29 -12.07
N SER A 46 -5.56 53.58 -12.79
CA SER A 46 -6.48 54.70 -12.52
C SER A 46 -7.23 54.54 -11.17
N ASP A 47 -8.07 55.51 -10.79
CA ASP A 47 -8.88 55.57 -9.55
C ASP A 47 -9.22 54.20 -8.90
N PRO A 48 -8.85 53.97 -7.61
CA PRO A 48 -9.19 52.76 -6.86
C PRO A 48 -10.67 52.39 -6.85
N HIS A 49 -11.58 53.35 -6.98
CA HIS A 49 -13.03 53.10 -7.00
C HIS A 49 -13.52 52.37 -8.25
N HIS A 50 -12.69 52.28 -9.29
CA HIS A 50 -12.98 51.51 -10.50
C HIS A 50 -12.61 50.03 -10.40
N TYR A 51 -12.12 49.57 -9.24
CA TYR A 51 -11.67 48.20 -9.05
C TYR A 51 -12.26 47.59 -7.78
N GLU A 52 -12.41 46.27 -7.78
CA GLU A 52 -12.96 45.52 -6.65
C GLU A 52 -12.22 44.20 -6.44
N LEU A 53 -12.26 43.71 -5.20
CA LEU A 53 -11.68 42.44 -4.79
C LEU A 53 -12.79 41.37 -4.78
N ALA A 54 -12.50 40.20 -5.35
CA ALA A 54 -13.38 39.04 -5.32
C ALA A 54 -12.68 37.83 -4.70
N GLU A 55 -13.45 37.06 -3.94
CA GLU A 55 -13.07 35.79 -3.33
C GLU A 55 -13.49 34.63 -4.25
N VAL A 56 -12.59 33.68 -4.51
CA VAL A 56 -12.82 32.54 -5.39
C VAL A 56 -13.06 31.28 -4.56
N ILE A 57 -14.29 30.78 -4.56
CA ILE A 57 -14.70 29.60 -3.78
C ILE A 57 -14.83 28.38 -4.72
N GLY A 58 -14.07 27.33 -4.45
CA GLY A 58 -14.21 26.03 -5.11
C GLY A 58 -14.88 25.00 -4.19
N ASN A 59 -15.89 24.28 -4.70
CA ASN A 59 -16.45 23.13 -3.98
C ASN A 59 -15.54 21.89 -4.14
N ALA A 60 -15.56 20.98 -3.16
CA ALA A 60 -14.75 19.74 -3.11
C ALA A 60 -14.97 18.74 -4.29
N GLY A 61 -15.83 19.07 -5.26
CA GLY A 61 -16.04 18.35 -6.51
C GLY A 61 -15.59 19.08 -7.78
N GLY A 62 -14.99 20.28 -7.69
CA GLY A 62 -14.38 21.00 -8.81
C GLY A 62 -15.30 21.35 -9.98
N GLN A 63 -16.63 21.33 -9.79
CA GLN A 63 -17.61 21.55 -10.86
C GLN A 63 -18.16 22.99 -10.94
N GLU A 64 -18.01 23.80 -9.89
CA GLU A 64 -18.35 25.24 -9.93
C GLU A 64 -17.29 26.04 -9.15
N CYS A 65 -16.70 27.05 -9.80
CA CYS A 65 -16.00 28.15 -9.14
C CYS A 65 -17.03 29.26 -8.96
N LYS A 66 -17.41 29.57 -7.72
CA LYS A 66 -18.25 30.74 -7.42
C LYS A 66 -17.36 31.86 -6.93
N GLU A 67 -17.38 32.97 -7.66
CA GLU A 67 -16.77 34.21 -7.20
C GLU A 67 -17.75 34.94 -6.29
N ARG A 68 -17.31 35.29 -5.09
CA ARG A 68 -18.03 36.19 -4.19
C ARG A 68 -17.39 37.58 -4.27
N ARG A 69 -18.16 38.56 -4.72
CA ARG A 69 -17.77 39.97 -4.66
C ARG A 69 -17.62 40.39 -3.19
N LEU A 70 -16.47 40.96 -2.84
CA LEU A 70 -16.26 41.51 -1.51
C LEU A 70 -16.61 43.01 -1.48
N GLY A 71 -17.36 43.42 -0.47
CA GLY A 71 -17.68 44.81 -0.23
C GLY A 71 -16.44 45.62 0.17
N PRO A 72 -16.40 46.94 -0.09
CA PRO A 72 -15.21 47.77 0.15
C PRO A 72 -14.76 47.81 1.62
N HIS A 73 -15.68 47.55 2.57
CA HIS A 73 -15.41 47.54 4.00
C HIS A 73 -15.22 46.14 4.60
N GLU A 74 -15.33 45.07 3.80
CA GLU A 74 -15.05 43.71 4.27
C GLU A 74 -13.53 43.51 4.44
N THR A 75 -13.13 42.63 5.36
CA THR A 75 -11.72 42.36 5.71
C THR A 75 -11.30 40.95 5.26
N PRO A 76 -10.57 40.81 4.12
CA PRO A 76 -10.30 39.50 3.50
C PRO A 76 -9.56 38.51 4.39
N VAL A 77 -8.64 38.99 5.23
CA VAL A 77 -7.89 38.15 6.17
C VAL A 77 -8.79 37.59 7.27
N ALA A 78 -9.75 38.38 7.77
CA ALA A 78 -10.67 37.91 8.79
C ALA A 78 -11.65 36.86 8.23
N LEU A 79 -12.03 37.01 6.95
CA LEU A 79 -12.81 36.02 6.20
C LEU A 79 -12.00 34.74 5.96
N GLN A 80 -10.73 34.85 5.59
CA GLN A 80 -9.86 33.70 5.34
C GLN A 80 -9.65 32.82 6.58
N MET A 81 -9.64 33.42 7.76
CA MET A 81 -9.50 32.72 9.03
C MET A 81 -10.72 31.89 9.42
N LEU A 82 -11.85 31.99 8.71
CA LEU A 82 -13.06 31.20 8.96
C LEU A 82 -13.06 29.84 8.21
N TRP A 83 -12.10 29.61 7.31
CA TRP A 83 -11.97 28.32 6.62
C TRP A 83 -11.29 27.25 7.49
N PRO A 84 -11.58 25.95 7.26
CA PRO A 84 -10.89 24.87 7.98
C PRO A 84 -9.39 24.93 7.67
N GLN A 85 -8.58 25.21 8.69
CA GLN A 85 -7.13 25.38 8.52
C GLN A 85 -6.42 24.03 8.50
N SER A 86 -5.71 23.72 7.41
CA SER A 86 -4.60 22.76 7.45
C SER A 86 -3.51 23.37 8.33
N SER A 87 -3.21 22.70 9.45
CA SER A 87 -2.39 23.20 10.56
C SER A 87 -0.96 23.59 10.15
N ILE A 88 -0.64 24.88 10.24
CA ILE A 88 0.73 25.42 10.36
C ILE A 88 0.90 25.79 11.84
N THR A 89 1.69 25.03 12.59
CA THR A 89 2.17 25.43 13.93
C THR A 89 3.68 25.64 13.87
N GLU A 90 4.10 26.90 13.86
CA GLU A 90 5.47 27.32 14.18
C GLU A 90 5.58 27.55 15.69
N ASN A 91 6.61 26.98 16.33
CA ASN A 91 7.11 27.41 17.63
C ASN A 91 8.41 28.22 17.40
N PRO A 92 8.48 29.50 17.77
CA PRO A 92 9.67 30.33 17.57
C PRO A 92 10.51 30.39 18.85
N GLN A 93 11.37 29.41 19.08
CA GLN A 93 12.50 29.52 20.01
C GLN A 93 13.64 28.63 19.50
N ASP A 94 14.54 29.22 18.71
CA ASP A 94 15.98 28.91 18.65
C ASP A 94 16.60 29.61 17.43
N PHE A 95 16.91 30.89 17.56
CA PHE A 95 17.90 31.55 16.72
C PHE A 95 18.64 32.59 17.57
N GLU A 96 19.71 32.14 18.21
CA GLU A 96 20.83 33.01 18.54
C GLU A 96 22.12 32.45 17.93
N GLN A 97 22.85 33.38 17.30
CA GLN A 97 24.27 33.32 16.94
C GLN A 97 24.66 32.43 15.74
N HIS A 98 24.78 33.06 14.57
CA HIS A 98 26.11 33.36 14.01
C HIS A 98 26.01 34.34 12.84
N GLU A 99 26.93 35.30 12.85
CA GLU A 99 27.01 36.50 12.03
C GLU A 99 28.07 36.34 10.91
N TYR A 100 27.89 37.13 9.83
CA TYR A 100 28.79 37.46 8.71
C TYR A 100 28.77 36.69 7.37
N ARG A 101 28.00 37.31 6.46
CA ARG A 101 28.30 37.84 5.10
C ARG A 101 28.62 36.94 3.89
N ASP A 102 27.65 37.04 2.97
CA ASP A 102 27.73 37.39 1.54
C ASP A 102 27.68 36.28 0.48
N SER A 103 26.70 36.48 -0.42
CA SER A 103 26.34 35.74 -1.65
C SER A 103 25.45 34.48 -1.51
N LYS A 104 24.16 34.69 -1.23
CA LYS A 104 23.09 33.80 -1.72
C LYS A 104 22.06 34.60 -2.55
N PRO A 105 21.67 34.14 -3.75
CA PRO A 105 20.77 34.90 -4.61
C PRO A 105 19.30 34.79 -4.16
N GLN A 106 18.54 35.81 -4.53
CA GLN A 106 17.13 36.09 -4.22
C GLN A 106 16.14 35.14 -4.94
N TRP A 107 16.38 33.84 -4.91
CA TRP A 107 15.40 32.78 -5.24
C TRP A 107 15.06 31.90 -4.03
N MET A 108 15.69 32.18 -2.88
CA MET A 108 15.57 31.38 -1.67
C MET A 108 14.66 32.06 -0.61
N ILE A 109 13.57 32.72 -1.01
CA ILE A 109 12.46 33.14 -0.14
C ILE A 109 11.11 33.04 -0.89
N LEU A 110 10.90 31.98 -1.67
CA LEU A 110 9.62 31.65 -2.32
C LEU A 110 9.28 30.16 -2.14
N LYS A 111 9.51 29.63 -0.94
CA LYS A 111 9.29 28.22 -0.60
C LYS A 111 7.97 27.89 0.11
N ASN A 112 7.05 28.84 0.26
CA ASN A 112 5.76 28.62 0.93
C ASN A 112 4.58 29.11 0.07
N LEU A 113 4.27 28.41 -1.03
CA LEU A 113 2.97 28.58 -1.71
C LEU A 113 2.34 27.21 -1.99
N ASP A 114 1.95 26.55 -0.91
CA ASP A 114 0.90 25.52 -0.88
C ASP A 114 -0.45 26.17 -0.56
N LEU A 115 -0.94 27.10 -1.39
CA LEU A 115 -2.31 27.59 -1.31
C LEU A 115 -2.87 27.86 -2.71
N PRO A 116 -4.10 27.44 -3.04
CA PRO A 116 -4.78 27.91 -4.24
C PRO A 116 -5.03 29.41 -4.09
N ILE A 117 -4.76 30.18 -5.13
CA ILE A 117 -5.04 31.61 -5.18
C ILE A 117 -6.54 31.84 -4.88
N LEU A 118 -6.85 32.47 -3.75
CA LEU A 118 -8.22 32.65 -3.24
C LEU A 118 -8.83 34.03 -3.56
N PHE A 119 -8.03 35.01 -3.97
CA PHE A 119 -8.51 36.37 -4.21
C PHE A 119 -8.01 36.95 -5.54
N CYS A 120 -8.88 37.65 -6.27
CA CYS A 120 -8.55 38.35 -7.51
C CYS A 120 -9.08 39.79 -7.53
N VAL A 121 -8.40 40.69 -8.25
CA VAL A 121 -8.87 42.06 -8.50
C VAL A 121 -9.38 42.21 -9.92
N ARG A 122 -10.51 42.89 -10.07
CA ARG A 122 -11.15 43.17 -11.37
C ARG A 122 -11.71 44.59 -11.42
N LYS A 123 -12.11 45.05 -12.61
CA LYS A 123 -12.79 46.35 -12.79
C LYS A 123 -14.24 46.27 -12.26
N SER A 124 -14.66 47.31 -11.55
CA SER A 124 -16.02 47.46 -11.01
C SER A 124 -17.02 47.64 -12.16
N SER A 125 -17.95 46.68 -12.33
CA SER A 125 -19.03 46.78 -13.32
C SER A 125 -20.24 47.47 -12.70
N SER A 126 -20.80 48.45 -13.39
CA SER A 126 -22.09 49.05 -13.05
C SER A 126 -23.22 48.07 -13.38
N ASP A 127 -24.01 47.72 -12.36
CA ASP A 127 -25.35 47.10 -12.39
C ASP A 127 -25.60 45.90 -13.33
N SER A 128 -25.50 44.70 -12.76
CA SER A 128 -26.47 43.61 -12.98
C SER A 128 -26.27 42.53 -11.91
N PHE A 129 -27.22 42.44 -10.98
CA PHE A 129 -27.42 41.25 -10.16
C PHE A 129 -27.83 40.14 -11.15
N TRP A 130 -26.95 39.16 -11.39
CA TRP A 130 -27.04 38.12 -12.45
C TRP A 130 -26.66 38.59 -13.86
N ALA A 131 -25.36 38.80 -14.10
CA ALA A 131 -24.77 38.72 -15.43
C ALA A 131 -24.19 37.31 -15.65
N GLU A 132 -24.42 36.72 -16.82
CA GLU A 132 -23.84 35.44 -17.25
C GLU A 132 -22.31 35.44 -17.11
N PRO A 133 -21.69 34.28 -16.81
CA PRO A 133 -20.27 34.19 -16.47
C PRO A 133 -19.41 34.55 -17.68
N SER A 134 -18.93 35.79 -17.72
CA SER A 134 -17.90 36.22 -18.66
C SER A 134 -16.51 35.88 -18.11
N GLN A 135 -16.00 34.76 -18.61
CA GLN A 135 -14.59 34.47 -18.93
C GLN A 135 -13.52 34.87 -17.89
N LEU A 136 -13.41 34.05 -16.85
CA LEU A 136 -12.16 33.78 -16.11
C LEU A 136 -12.12 32.28 -15.80
N ASP A 137 -11.13 31.46 -16.18
CA ASP A 137 -10.20 31.59 -17.28
C ASP A 137 -10.14 30.23 -17.97
N SER A 138 -11.01 30.06 -18.98
CA SER A 138 -10.96 28.90 -19.86
C SER A 138 -9.59 28.80 -20.54
N GLN A 139 -8.82 29.89 -20.59
CA GLN A 139 -7.53 29.99 -21.24
C GLN A 139 -6.40 29.33 -20.44
N LEU A 140 -6.33 29.40 -19.10
CA LEU A 140 -5.30 28.69 -18.30
C LEU A 140 -5.48 27.17 -18.30
N ILE A 141 -6.73 26.71 -18.12
CA ILE A 141 -7.06 25.30 -18.29
C ILE A 141 -6.82 24.91 -19.74
N ARG A 142 -7.31 25.70 -20.72
CA ARG A 142 -7.08 25.43 -22.15
C ARG A 142 -5.61 25.48 -22.52
N ASP A 143 -4.76 26.28 -21.89
CA ASP A 143 -3.32 26.42 -22.14
C ASP A 143 -2.54 25.30 -21.48
N TYR A 144 -2.98 24.81 -20.32
CA TYR A 144 -2.43 23.58 -19.73
C TYR A 144 -2.85 22.35 -20.54
N PHE A 145 -4.13 22.27 -20.94
CA PHE A 145 -4.63 21.27 -21.88
C PHE A 145 -3.96 21.41 -23.24
N TYR A 146 -3.70 22.63 -23.75
CA TYR A 146 -2.97 22.87 -24.99
C TYR A 146 -1.53 22.42 -24.83
N LYS A 147 -0.82 22.79 -23.74
CA LYS A 147 0.56 22.32 -23.50
C LYS A 147 0.64 20.81 -23.33
N PHE A 148 -0.37 20.18 -22.74
CA PHE A 148 -0.43 18.73 -22.60
C PHE A 148 -0.70 18.02 -23.95
N LEU A 149 -1.70 18.51 -24.71
CA LEU A 149 -2.14 17.98 -26.00
C LEU A 149 -1.18 18.31 -27.15
N TYR A 150 -0.59 19.50 -27.13
CA TYR A 150 0.34 20.02 -28.10
C TYR A 150 1.77 19.74 -27.65
N GLN A 151 2.29 18.59 -28.09
CA GLN A 151 3.69 18.22 -27.92
C GLN A 151 4.40 18.46 -29.26
N PRO A 152 5.32 19.45 -29.35
CA PRO A 152 5.96 19.80 -30.62
C PRO A 152 6.82 18.63 -31.14
N LYS A 153 6.47 18.15 -32.34
CA LYS A 153 7.04 16.94 -32.98
C LYS A 153 8.53 17.06 -33.34
N ASP A 154 9.04 18.27 -33.48
CA ASP A 154 10.36 18.51 -34.08
C ASP A 154 11.52 18.55 -33.07
N LYS A 155 11.25 18.30 -31.78
CA LYS A 155 12.27 18.32 -30.72
C LYS A 155 12.17 17.21 -29.68
N GLU A 156 10.97 16.64 -29.48
CA GLU A 156 10.73 15.60 -28.47
C GLU A 156 9.71 14.60 -29.01
N TYR A 157 10.04 13.31 -28.92
CA TYR A 157 9.18 12.25 -29.41
C TYR A 157 8.33 11.68 -28.27
N PRO A 158 6.99 11.70 -28.38
CA PRO A 158 6.11 11.07 -27.40
C PRO A 158 6.20 9.54 -27.41
N ASP A 159 6.66 8.96 -28.51
CA ASP A 159 6.95 7.53 -28.65
C ASP A 159 8.41 7.36 -29.10
N LEU A 160 9.21 6.67 -28.29
CA LEU A 160 10.64 6.47 -28.55
C LEU A 160 10.88 5.64 -29.82
N CYS A 161 9.90 4.85 -30.29
CA CYS A 161 10.00 4.13 -31.56
C CYS A 161 10.08 5.06 -32.79
N GLN A 162 9.83 6.36 -32.62
CA GLN A 162 9.91 7.36 -33.69
C GLN A 162 11.28 8.06 -33.78
N LEU A 163 12.20 7.76 -32.84
CA LEU A 163 13.56 8.29 -32.87
C LEU A 163 14.34 7.68 -34.04
N SER A 164 15.14 8.52 -34.71
CA SER A 164 16.02 8.08 -35.80
C SER A 164 17.21 7.25 -35.29
N ASP A 165 17.80 7.66 -34.16
CA ASP A 165 18.94 7.02 -33.54
C ASP A 165 18.56 6.45 -32.17
N LEU A 166 18.50 5.12 -32.09
CA LEU A 166 18.21 4.38 -30.86
C LEU A 166 19.51 4.00 -30.15
N ASN A 167 20.06 4.95 -29.40
CA ASN A 167 21.17 4.72 -28.48
C ASN A 167 20.83 5.26 -27.09
N GLU A 168 21.57 4.82 -26.06
CA GLU A 168 21.29 5.17 -24.66
C GLU A 168 21.27 6.69 -24.42
N GLN A 169 22.18 7.42 -25.08
CA GLN A 169 22.26 8.87 -24.97
C GLN A 169 21.00 9.54 -25.56
N SER A 170 20.60 9.20 -26.78
CA SER A 170 19.43 9.76 -27.45
C SER A 170 18.13 9.45 -26.70
N LEU A 171 17.99 8.24 -26.14
CA LEU A 171 16.86 7.86 -25.30
C LEU A 171 16.80 8.72 -24.03
N LEU A 172 17.93 8.86 -23.32
CA LEU A 172 18.02 9.64 -22.09
C LEU A 172 17.78 11.13 -22.34
N GLU A 173 18.33 11.68 -23.42
CA GLU A 173 18.13 13.08 -23.81
C GLU A 173 16.66 13.37 -24.10
N ASN A 174 15.96 12.51 -24.85
CA ASN A 174 14.53 12.69 -25.11
C ASN A 174 13.70 12.62 -23.83
N LEU A 175 13.94 11.62 -22.96
CA LEU A 175 13.25 11.50 -21.67
C LEU A 175 13.51 12.72 -20.78
N ARG A 176 14.75 13.21 -20.71
CA ARG A 176 15.13 14.39 -19.93
C ARG A 176 14.45 15.65 -20.46
N ALA A 177 14.42 15.83 -21.78
CA ALA A 177 13.79 16.99 -22.41
C ALA A 177 12.28 17.03 -22.09
N ARG A 178 11.60 15.89 -22.28
CA ARG A 178 10.18 15.70 -21.94
C ARG A 178 9.90 15.98 -20.47
N PHE A 179 10.70 15.42 -19.57
CA PHE A 179 10.55 15.63 -18.13
C PHE A 179 10.70 17.10 -17.73
N ASN A 180 11.71 17.80 -18.29
CA ASN A 180 11.93 19.23 -18.04
C ASN A 180 10.75 20.10 -18.50
N ARG A 181 10.00 19.67 -19.52
CA ARG A 181 8.77 20.35 -19.98
C ARG A 181 7.51 19.91 -19.22
N GLY A 182 7.65 19.00 -18.26
CA GLY A 182 6.55 18.48 -17.46
C GLY A 182 5.79 17.31 -18.09
N HIS A 183 6.34 16.67 -19.12
CA HIS A 183 5.81 15.43 -19.69
C HIS A 183 6.46 14.22 -19.02
N ILE A 184 5.77 13.64 -18.03
CA ILE A 184 6.30 12.53 -17.22
C ILE A 184 6.11 11.15 -17.87
N TYR A 185 5.21 11.05 -18.86
CA TYR A 185 4.88 9.81 -19.55
C TYR A 185 5.47 9.80 -20.96
N THR A 186 6.00 8.66 -21.40
CA THR A 186 6.55 8.47 -22.76
C THR A 186 6.27 7.04 -23.24
N TYR A 187 5.83 6.86 -24.48
CA TYR A 187 5.60 5.53 -25.05
C TYR A 187 6.90 4.90 -25.56
N VAL A 188 6.92 3.58 -25.58
CA VAL A 188 7.83 2.73 -26.36
C VAL A 188 6.96 1.66 -26.99
N GLY A 189 6.34 1.98 -28.13
CA GLY A 189 5.31 1.14 -28.73
C GLY A 189 4.13 0.92 -27.76
N SER A 190 3.95 -0.31 -27.28
CA SER A 190 2.91 -0.69 -26.31
C SER A 190 3.29 -0.45 -24.84
N ILE A 191 4.56 -0.16 -24.55
CA ILE A 191 5.08 0.07 -23.21
C ILE A 191 4.95 1.57 -22.85
N LEU A 192 4.63 1.86 -21.59
CA LEU A 192 4.58 3.22 -21.06
C LEU A 192 5.68 3.43 -20.03
N ILE A 193 6.61 4.34 -20.31
CA ILE A 193 7.60 4.84 -19.35
C ILE A 193 6.94 5.96 -18.53
N SER A 194 7.07 5.86 -17.21
CA SER A 194 6.62 6.88 -16.24
C SER A 194 7.81 7.34 -15.40
N VAL A 195 8.10 8.64 -15.40
CA VAL A 195 9.16 9.24 -14.59
C VAL A 195 8.53 9.99 -13.42
N ASN A 196 8.80 9.54 -12.19
CA ASN A 196 8.19 10.14 -10.99
C ASN A 196 8.58 11.62 -10.84
N PRO A 197 7.62 12.56 -10.84
CA PRO A 197 7.92 13.98 -10.69
C PRO A 197 8.18 14.44 -9.24
N PHE A 198 7.94 13.58 -8.23
CA PHE A 198 7.98 13.93 -6.80
C PHE A 198 7.15 15.17 -6.40
N LYS A 199 6.14 15.50 -7.21
CA LYS A 199 5.17 16.57 -6.97
C LYS A 199 3.84 16.23 -7.63
N TYR A 200 2.78 16.86 -7.15
CA TYR A 200 1.46 16.66 -7.73
C TYR A 200 1.37 17.27 -9.14
N TYR A 201 0.79 16.50 -10.08
CA TYR A 201 0.47 16.96 -11.44
C TYR A 201 -1.05 16.88 -11.65
N PRO A 202 -1.72 17.95 -12.11
CA PRO A 202 -3.18 17.99 -12.29
C PRO A 202 -3.66 17.26 -13.58
N ILE A 203 -3.00 16.17 -13.97
CA ILE A 203 -3.30 15.37 -15.18
C ILE A 203 -4.23 14.18 -14.92
N TYR A 204 -4.58 13.92 -13.66
CA TYR A 204 -5.39 12.77 -13.25
C TYR A 204 -6.87 13.10 -12.98
N ASN A 205 -7.31 14.30 -13.36
CA ASN A 205 -8.68 14.73 -13.10
C ASN A 205 -9.73 13.97 -13.96
N PRO A 206 -11.01 13.98 -13.58
CA PRO A 206 -12.07 13.29 -14.34
C PRO A 206 -12.26 13.75 -15.79
N LYS A 207 -11.78 14.95 -16.17
CA LYS A 207 -11.83 15.42 -17.57
C LYS A 207 -10.86 14.64 -18.45
N TYR A 208 -9.64 14.37 -17.97
CA TYR A 208 -8.67 13.53 -18.67
C TYR A 208 -9.16 12.08 -18.78
N VAL A 209 -9.84 11.57 -17.75
CA VAL A 209 -10.48 10.24 -17.83
C VAL A 209 -11.40 10.17 -19.04
N LYS A 210 -12.30 11.14 -19.24
CA LYS A 210 -13.21 11.20 -20.40
C LYS A 210 -12.47 11.42 -21.73
N LEU A 211 -11.44 12.24 -21.73
CA LEU A 211 -10.64 12.55 -22.93
C LEU A 211 -10.04 11.29 -23.54
N TYR A 212 -9.49 10.38 -22.73
CA TYR A 212 -8.83 9.17 -23.21
C TYR A 212 -9.79 8.01 -23.54
N GLN A 213 -11.11 8.18 -23.34
CA GLN A 213 -12.08 7.12 -23.63
C GLN A 213 -12.23 6.88 -25.12
N ASN A 214 -12.21 5.61 -25.55
CA ASN A 214 -12.44 5.20 -26.94
C ASN A 214 -11.43 5.76 -27.96
N HIS A 215 -10.21 6.07 -27.54
CA HIS A 215 -9.14 6.52 -28.43
C HIS A 215 -8.11 5.41 -28.64
N ARG A 216 -7.49 5.36 -29.82
CA ARG A 216 -6.41 4.39 -30.06
C ARG A 216 -5.11 4.87 -29.42
N LEU A 217 -4.27 3.91 -29.02
CA LEU A 217 -2.94 4.22 -28.52
C LEU A 217 -2.15 5.02 -29.56
N GLY A 218 -1.56 6.14 -29.14
CA GLY A 218 -0.81 7.06 -30.01
C GLY A 218 -1.62 8.20 -30.65
N GLU A 219 -2.97 8.17 -30.61
CA GLU A 219 -3.80 9.31 -31.08
C GLU A 219 -3.70 10.51 -30.14
N LEU A 220 -3.61 10.23 -28.84
CA LEU A 220 -3.44 11.21 -27.77
C LEU A 220 -2.04 11.09 -27.15
N PRO A 221 -1.58 12.13 -26.43
CA PRO A 221 -0.30 12.09 -25.74
C PRO A 221 -0.12 10.86 -24.82
N PRO A 222 1.14 10.52 -24.47
CA PRO A 222 1.39 9.43 -23.54
C PRO A 222 0.73 9.66 -22.18
N HIS A 223 -0.07 8.70 -21.74
CA HIS A 223 -0.74 8.76 -20.45
C HIS A 223 -1.15 7.37 -19.95
N ILE A 224 -1.16 7.19 -18.64
CA ILE A 224 -1.55 5.93 -18.00
C ILE A 224 -3.01 5.53 -18.29
N PHE A 225 -3.88 6.52 -18.51
CA PHE A 225 -5.27 6.30 -18.90
C PHE A 225 -5.43 5.69 -20.30
N ALA A 226 -4.50 5.97 -21.23
CA ALA A 226 -4.52 5.36 -22.55
C ALA A 226 -4.26 3.84 -22.48
N ILE A 227 -3.37 3.41 -21.57
CA ILE A 227 -3.08 1.99 -21.32
C ILE A 227 -4.30 1.29 -20.72
N ALA A 228 -4.98 1.92 -19.75
CA ALA A 228 -6.21 1.40 -19.17
C ALA A 228 -7.34 1.27 -20.22
N ASP A 229 -7.55 2.28 -21.06
CA ASP A 229 -8.56 2.26 -22.11
C ASP A 229 -8.26 1.17 -23.15
N THR A 230 -7.00 1.05 -23.58
CA THR A 230 -6.55 0.03 -24.53
C THR A 230 -6.76 -1.38 -23.96
N ALA A 231 -6.42 -1.61 -22.69
CA ALA A 231 -6.65 -2.90 -22.02
C ALA A 231 -8.15 -3.21 -21.92
N TYR A 232 -8.97 -2.25 -21.51
CA TYR A 232 -10.42 -2.43 -21.38
C TYR A 232 -11.10 -2.78 -22.70
N HIS A 233 -10.80 -2.04 -23.77
CA HIS A 233 -11.35 -2.31 -25.09
C HIS A 233 -10.83 -3.61 -25.70
N SER A 234 -9.56 -3.94 -25.48
CA SER A 234 -8.98 -5.22 -25.92
C SER A 234 -9.65 -6.40 -25.24
N MET A 235 -9.91 -6.30 -23.93
CA MET A 235 -10.66 -7.31 -23.17
C MET A 235 -12.05 -7.54 -23.77
N LEU A 236 -12.81 -6.47 -24.03
CA LEU A 236 -14.17 -6.57 -24.57
C LEU A 236 -14.19 -7.11 -26.01
N LYS A 237 -13.25 -6.66 -26.85
CA LYS A 237 -13.18 -7.06 -28.26
C LYS A 237 -12.70 -8.50 -28.43
N GLN A 238 -11.64 -8.89 -27.74
CA GLN A 238 -11.01 -10.21 -27.88
C GLN A 238 -11.65 -11.27 -26.99
N ARG A 239 -12.47 -10.87 -26.02
CA ARG A 239 -13.02 -11.74 -24.97
C ARG A 239 -11.94 -12.56 -24.25
N LYS A 240 -10.83 -11.90 -23.91
CA LYS A 240 -9.68 -12.47 -23.21
C LYS A 240 -9.30 -11.59 -22.02
N ASN A 241 -8.86 -12.23 -20.94
CA ASN A 241 -8.29 -11.55 -19.78
C ASN A 241 -7.08 -10.70 -20.18
N GLN A 242 -6.91 -9.56 -19.53
CA GLN A 242 -5.78 -8.66 -19.73
C GLN A 242 -4.98 -8.51 -18.45
N CYS A 243 -3.71 -8.14 -18.58
CA CYS A 243 -2.86 -7.83 -17.44
C CYS A 243 -2.03 -6.58 -17.73
N ILE A 244 -1.97 -5.69 -16.75
CA ILE A 244 -1.09 -4.53 -16.74
C ILE A 244 -0.04 -4.77 -15.66
N VAL A 245 1.21 -4.92 -16.07
CA VAL A 245 2.35 -5.12 -15.17
C VAL A 245 3.05 -3.79 -14.94
N ILE A 246 3.20 -3.39 -13.68
CA ILE A 246 3.85 -2.14 -13.30
C ILE A 246 5.13 -2.50 -12.56
N SER A 247 6.27 -2.26 -13.21
CA SER A 247 7.60 -2.52 -12.66
C SER A 247 8.39 -1.22 -12.45
N GLY A 248 9.40 -1.29 -11.59
CA GLY A 248 10.32 -0.18 -11.31
C GLY A 248 10.87 -0.22 -9.89
N GLU A 249 11.93 0.54 -9.65
CA GLU A 249 12.61 0.61 -8.35
C GLU A 249 11.70 1.12 -7.22
N SER A 250 12.13 0.95 -5.97
CA SER A 250 11.40 1.51 -4.83
C SER A 250 11.29 3.05 -4.96
N GLY A 251 10.08 3.58 -4.78
CA GLY A 251 9.82 5.03 -4.92
C GLY A 251 9.58 5.52 -6.35
N SER A 252 9.60 4.65 -7.37
CA SER A 252 9.35 5.04 -8.77
C SER A 252 7.90 5.46 -9.09
N GLY A 253 6.96 5.31 -8.16
CA GLY A 253 5.55 5.68 -8.34
C GLY A 253 4.60 4.54 -8.73
N LYS A 254 5.01 3.27 -8.59
CA LYS A 254 4.18 2.08 -8.92
C LYS A 254 2.81 2.07 -8.22
N THR A 255 2.79 2.37 -6.93
CA THR A 255 1.58 2.35 -6.11
C THR A 255 0.59 3.43 -6.55
N GLU A 256 1.08 4.65 -6.82
CA GLU A 256 0.27 5.75 -7.36
C GLU A 256 -0.26 5.41 -8.76
N ALA A 257 0.59 4.87 -9.63
CA ALA A 257 0.20 4.41 -10.97
C ALA A 257 -0.91 3.36 -10.91
N THR A 258 -0.81 2.40 -9.98
CA THR A 258 -1.83 1.38 -9.73
C THR A 258 -3.16 2.01 -9.33
N LEU A 259 -3.12 2.99 -8.42
CA LEU A 259 -4.33 3.69 -7.96
C LEU A 259 -5.01 4.45 -9.11
N PHE A 260 -4.24 5.19 -9.93
CA PHE A 260 -4.77 5.89 -11.10
C PHE A 260 -5.35 4.94 -12.14
N LEU A 261 -4.71 3.80 -12.39
CA LEU A 261 -5.23 2.76 -13.28
C LEU A 261 -6.56 2.19 -12.77
N LEU A 262 -6.63 1.79 -11.50
CA LEU A 262 -7.85 1.25 -10.90
C LEU A 262 -8.99 2.28 -10.94
N HIS A 263 -8.70 3.53 -10.59
CA HIS A 263 -9.67 4.61 -10.71
C HIS A 263 -10.20 4.74 -12.14
N HIS A 264 -9.33 4.76 -13.15
CA HIS A 264 -9.76 4.84 -14.54
C HIS A 264 -10.57 3.61 -15.00
N LEU A 265 -10.10 2.40 -14.66
CA LEU A 265 -10.76 1.13 -14.98
C LEU A 265 -12.16 1.01 -14.36
N THR A 266 -12.36 1.54 -13.15
CA THR A 266 -13.69 1.63 -12.51
C THR A 266 -14.58 2.74 -13.09
N MET A 267 -14.00 3.79 -13.67
CA MET A 267 -14.77 4.85 -14.33
C MET A 267 -15.24 4.46 -15.73
N LEU A 268 -14.44 3.69 -16.49
CA LEU A 268 -14.82 3.18 -17.81
C LEU A 268 -16.08 2.30 -17.76
N SER A 269 -16.32 1.61 -16.65
CA SER A 269 -17.55 0.82 -16.46
C SER A 269 -18.78 1.65 -16.13
N GLN A 270 -18.65 2.95 -15.80
CA GLN A 270 -19.79 3.80 -15.44
C GLN A 270 -20.52 4.31 -16.68
N LYS A 271 -21.36 3.46 -17.28
CA LYS A 271 -22.34 3.86 -18.32
C LYS A 271 -23.47 4.70 -17.71
N GLY A 272 -23.16 5.90 -17.22
CA GLY A 272 -24.14 6.91 -16.77
C GLY A 272 -24.85 6.64 -15.45
N SER A 273 -24.45 5.63 -14.68
CA SER A 273 -24.96 5.37 -13.33
C SER A 273 -23.94 5.82 -12.30
N HIS A 274 -24.35 6.58 -11.28
CA HIS A 274 -23.50 6.88 -10.13
C HIS A 274 -22.92 5.57 -9.57
N GLY A 275 -21.60 5.51 -9.40
CA GLY A 275 -20.83 4.30 -9.12
C GLY A 275 -21.53 3.35 -8.15
N SER A 276 -21.52 2.06 -8.48
CA SER A 276 -22.07 1.06 -7.57
C SER A 276 -21.23 1.01 -6.29
N GLY A 277 -21.76 0.41 -5.23
CA GLY A 277 -21.02 0.28 -3.96
C GLY A 277 -19.67 -0.43 -4.14
N VAL A 278 -19.55 -1.31 -5.14
CA VAL A 278 -18.34 -2.11 -5.40
C VAL A 278 -17.17 -1.23 -5.83
N GLU A 279 -17.36 -0.24 -6.72
CA GLU A 279 -16.27 0.63 -7.17
C GLU A 279 -15.71 1.48 -6.02
N GLN A 280 -16.59 2.00 -5.14
CA GLN A 280 -16.15 2.72 -3.94
C GLN A 280 -15.38 1.80 -2.99
N THR A 281 -15.84 0.56 -2.79
CA THR A 281 -15.12 -0.43 -1.97
C THR A 281 -13.75 -0.79 -2.55
N ILE A 282 -13.60 -0.88 -3.88
CA ILE A 282 -12.30 -1.09 -4.55
C ILE A 282 -11.33 0.04 -4.16
N LEU A 283 -11.73 1.30 -4.33
CA LEU A 283 -10.88 2.45 -4.05
C LEU A 283 -10.57 2.61 -2.55
N SER A 284 -11.56 2.36 -1.68
CA SER A 284 -11.40 2.43 -0.22
C SER A 284 -10.57 1.28 0.37
N SER A 285 -10.34 0.20 -0.39
CA SER A 285 -9.45 -0.89 0.06
C SER A 285 -7.97 -0.51 0.06
N GLY A 286 -7.56 0.46 -0.78
CA GLY A 286 -6.17 0.94 -0.88
C GLY A 286 -5.60 1.42 0.45
N PRO A 287 -6.19 2.45 1.09
CA PRO A 287 -5.72 2.97 2.38
C PRO A 287 -5.61 1.92 3.48
N VAL A 288 -6.52 0.92 3.49
CA VAL A 288 -6.44 -0.19 4.44
C VAL A 288 -5.20 -1.04 4.15
N LEU A 289 -5.00 -1.48 2.91
CA LEU A 289 -3.83 -2.30 2.57
C LEU A 289 -2.51 -1.54 2.76
N GLU A 290 -2.47 -0.24 2.49
CA GLU A 290 -1.30 0.61 2.68
C GLU A 290 -0.95 0.78 4.16
N ALA A 291 -1.93 1.04 5.04
CA ALA A 291 -1.66 1.19 6.47
C ALA A 291 -1.00 -0.07 7.09
N PHE A 292 -1.42 -1.27 6.66
CA PHE A 292 -0.90 -2.55 7.18
C PHE A 292 0.21 -3.18 6.33
N GLY A 293 0.46 -2.66 5.13
CA GLY A 293 1.37 -3.26 4.17
C GLY A 293 2.52 -2.35 3.77
N ASN A 294 2.46 -1.06 4.08
CA ASN A 294 3.50 -0.10 3.76
C ASN A 294 4.24 0.39 5.00
N ALA A 295 5.48 0.82 4.79
CA ALA A 295 6.35 1.37 5.82
C ALA A 295 7.33 2.40 5.22
N LYS A 296 7.92 3.21 6.11
CA LYS A 296 9.04 4.09 5.76
C LYS A 296 10.32 3.25 5.59
N THR A 297 10.99 3.45 4.47
CA THR A 297 12.33 2.94 4.18
C THR A 297 13.30 4.10 3.95
N ALA A 298 14.59 3.83 3.78
CA ALA A 298 15.58 4.87 3.47
C ALA A 298 15.27 5.67 2.18
N HIS A 299 14.63 5.03 1.19
CA HIS A 299 14.40 5.61 -0.14
C HIS A 299 12.96 6.07 -0.39
N ASN A 300 12.00 5.59 0.41
CA ASN A 300 10.59 5.88 0.21
C ASN A 300 9.83 5.89 1.55
N ASN A 301 9.08 6.98 1.78
CA ASN A 301 8.28 7.19 2.98
C ASN A 301 7.02 6.29 3.06
N ASN A 302 6.50 5.84 1.92
CA ASN A 302 5.32 4.96 1.80
C ASN A 302 5.67 3.73 0.94
N SER A 303 6.73 3.00 1.32
CA SER A 303 7.17 1.82 0.56
C SER A 303 6.23 0.65 0.81
N SER A 304 5.62 0.10 -0.24
CA SER A 304 4.95 -1.19 -0.14
C SER A 304 5.94 -2.28 0.26
N ARG A 305 5.61 -3.01 1.32
CA ARG A 305 6.36 -4.16 1.86
C ARG A 305 5.60 -5.48 1.66
N PHE A 306 4.69 -5.49 0.68
CA PHE A 306 4.06 -6.66 0.07
C PHE A 306 3.78 -6.35 -1.41
N GLY A 307 3.78 -7.38 -2.26
CA GLY A 307 3.30 -7.29 -3.64
C GLY A 307 1.79 -7.48 -3.69
N LYS A 308 1.12 -6.81 -4.63
CA LYS A 308 -0.33 -6.93 -4.81
C LYS A 308 -0.69 -7.14 -6.28
N PHE A 309 -1.56 -8.11 -6.50
CA PHE A 309 -2.24 -8.32 -7.78
C PHE A 309 -3.73 -8.05 -7.57
N ILE A 310 -4.25 -7.04 -8.25
CA ILE A 310 -5.65 -6.64 -8.16
C ILE A 310 -6.32 -7.00 -9.47
N GLN A 311 -7.21 -7.99 -9.42
CA GLN A 311 -7.99 -8.45 -10.56
C GLN A 311 -9.38 -7.83 -10.51
N VAL A 312 -9.71 -6.97 -11.47
CA VAL A 312 -11.05 -6.42 -11.64
C VAL A 312 -11.81 -7.29 -12.63
N THR A 313 -12.96 -7.83 -12.21
CA THR A 313 -13.80 -8.70 -13.05
C THR A 313 -14.95 -7.90 -13.65
N TYR A 314 -15.19 -8.11 -14.93
CA TYR A 314 -16.20 -7.41 -15.72
C TYR A 314 -17.22 -8.39 -16.29
N LYS A 315 -18.48 -7.97 -16.31
CA LYS A 315 -19.54 -8.66 -17.05
C LYS A 315 -19.35 -8.47 -18.55
N GLU A 316 -19.99 -9.31 -19.37
CA GLU A 316 -19.94 -9.20 -20.84
C GLU A 316 -20.37 -7.82 -21.37
N ASN A 317 -21.22 -7.10 -20.64
CA ASN A 317 -21.66 -5.75 -21.01
C ASN A 317 -20.67 -4.62 -20.64
N GLY A 318 -19.52 -4.99 -20.04
CA GLY A 318 -18.44 -4.09 -19.63
C GLY A 318 -18.60 -3.47 -18.24
N LEU A 319 -19.62 -3.83 -17.47
CA LEU A 319 -19.80 -3.35 -16.10
C LEU A 319 -18.89 -4.12 -15.11
N VAL A 320 -18.37 -3.43 -14.10
CA VAL A 320 -17.62 -4.07 -13.00
C VAL A 320 -18.56 -5.00 -12.24
N GLN A 321 -18.15 -6.25 -12.11
CA GLN A 321 -18.83 -7.27 -11.32
C GLN A 321 -18.29 -7.34 -9.89
N GLY A 322 -16.97 -7.18 -9.74
CA GLY A 322 -16.26 -7.35 -8.48
C GLY A 322 -14.76 -7.21 -8.69
N ALA A 323 -14.00 -7.36 -7.62
CA ALA A 323 -12.54 -7.43 -7.68
C ALA A 323 -11.99 -8.47 -6.70
N CYS A 324 -10.77 -8.91 -6.95
CA CYS A 324 -10.01 -9.79 -6.08
C CYS A 324 -8.59 -9.25 -5.92
N VAL A 325 -8.12 -9.17 -4.68
CA VAL A 325 -6.77 -8.80 -4.31
C VAL A 325 -6.02 -10.06 -3.85
N GLN A 326 -4.90 -10.34 -4.50
CA GLN A 326 -3.94 -11.35 -4.09
C GLN A 326 -2.69 -10.65 -3.57
N LYS A 327 -2.22 -11.04 -2.39
CA LYS A 327 -0.97 -10.53 -1.80
C LYS A 327 0.19 -11.48 -2.06
N TYR A 328 1.40 -10.94 -2.13
CA TYR A 328 2.64 -11.71 -2.23
C TYR A 328 3.69 -11.15 -1.27
N LEU A 329 4.49 -12.05 -0.69
CA LEU A 329 5.72 -11.73 0.04
C LEU A 329 5.61 -10.53 1.00
N LEU A 330 4.69 -10.59 1.97
CA LEU A 330 4.68 -9.63 3.08
C LEU A 330 5.99 -9.76 3.87
N GLU A 331 6.72 -8.66 4.05
CA GLU A 331 7.96 -8.61 4.82
C GLU A 331 7.68 -8.68 6.33
N LYS A 332 7.40 -9.89 6.84
CA LYS A 332 7.09 -10.10 8.27
C LYS A 332 8.25 -9.70 9.18
N SER A 333 9.50 -9.85 8.73
CA SER A 333 10.70 -9.53 9.52
C SER A 333 10.75 -8.06 9.97
N ARG A 334 10.13 -7.15 9.21
CA ARG A 334 10.02 -5.71 9.55
C ARG A 334 9.33 -5.43 10.89
N ILE A 335 8.54 -6.37 11.42
CA ILE A 335 7.91 -6.21 12.73
C ILE A 335 8.96 -6.22 13.84
N CYS A 336 9.93 -7.12 13.73
CA CYS A 336 10.90 -7.38 14.80
C CYS A 336 12.21 -6.60 14.63
N SER A 337 12.55 -6.23 13.39
CA SER A 337 13.80 -5.57 13.04
C SER A 337 13.58 -4.52 11.95
N GLN A 338 14.17 -3.34 12.13
CA GLN A 338 14.19 -2.27 11.13
C GLN A 338 15.60 -1.71 11.01
N ALA A 339 16.00 -1.28 9.81
CA ALA A 339 17.24 -0.56 9.63
C ALA A 339 17.15 0.85 10.25
N CYS A 340 18.31 1.48 10.46
CA CYS A 340 18.39 2.85 10.95
C CYS A 340 17.58 3.80 10.04
N ASN A 341 16.85 4.75 10.63
CA ASN A 341 15.95 5.70 9.94
C ASN A 341 14.74 5.10 9.21
N GLU A 342 14.51 3.79 9.28
CA GLU A 342 13.28 3.16 8.78
C GLU A 342 12.18 3.10 9.85
N ARG A 343 10.97 2.73 9.46
CA ARG A 343 9.87 2.45 10.40
C ARG A 343 9.35 1.03 10.25
N SER A 344 8.63 0.59 11.28
CA SER A 344 7.68 -0.52 11.13
C SER A 344 6.46 -0.07 10.29
N TYR A 345 5.47 -0.95 10.13
CA TYR A 345 4.26 -0.65 9.36
C TYR A 345 3.50 0.56 9.91
N HIS A 346 2.94 1.37 9.01
CA HIS A 346 2.29 2.65 9.35
C HIS A 346 1.18 2.53 10.40
N VAL A 347 0.40 1.44 10.36
CA VAL A 347 -0.72 1.22 11.27
C VAL A 347 -0.33 1.27 12.76
N PHE A 348 0.90 0.89 13.12
CA PHE A 348 1.35 1.00 14.51
C PHE A 348 1.43 2.47 14.94
N TYR A 349 2.00 3.33 14.10
CA TYR A 349 2.15 4.75 14.39
C TYR A 349 0.80 5.48 14.31
N TYR A 350 -0.06 5.12 13.35
CA TYR A 350 -1.42 5.64 13.26
C TYR A 350 -2.23 5.32 14.51
N LEU A 351 -2.17 4.06 15.00
CA LEU A 351 -2.84 3.66 16.23
C LEU A 351 -2.31 4.43 17.45
N LEU A 352 -0.99 4.55 17.60
CA LEU A 352 -0.40 5.21 18.75
C LEU A 352 -0.62 6.73 18.75
N ALA A 353 -0.65 7.36 17.58
CA ALA A 353 -0.91 8.80 17.45
C ALA A 353 -2.41 9.11 17.60
N GLY A 354 -3.27 8.41 16.85
CA GLY A 354 -4.68 8.74 16.68
C GLY A 354 -5.66 8.07 17.65
N ALA A 355 -5.23 7.11 18.48
CA ALA A 355 -6.12 6.49 19.47
C ALA A 355 -6.60 7.51 20.52
N SER A 356 -7.90 7.48 20.80
CA SER A 356 -8.52 8.26 21.88
C SER A 356 -8.00 7.83 23.26
N ASN A 357 -8.16 8.68 24.28
CA ASN A 357 -7.74 8.34 25.65
C ASN A 357 -8.41 7.06 26.19
N GLN A 358 -9.66 6.82 25.83
CA GLN A 358 -10.36 5.59 26.20
C GLN A 358 -9.78 4.36 25.49
N GLU A 359 -9.49 4.46 24.19
CA GLU A 359 -8.84 3.39 23.43
C GLU A 359 -7.43 3.11 23.96
N ARG A 360 -6.65 4.15 24.27
CA ARG A 360 -5.30 4.01 24.85
C ARG A 360 -5.32 3.22 26.16
N GLN A 361 -6.25 3.52 27.07
CA GLN A 361 -6.40 2.78 28.32
C GLN A 361 -6.87 1.34 28.08
N THR A 362 -7.89 1.15 27.24
CA THR A 362 -8.46 -0.19 26.96
C THR A 362 -7.45 -1.12 26.28
N LEU A 363 -6.64 -0.57 25.38
CA LEU A 363 -5.65 -1.31 24.61
C LEU A 363 -4.27 -1.32 25.27
N ASN A 364 -4.08 -0.67 26.42
CA ASN A 364 -2.78 -0.53 27.11
C ASN A 364 -1.68 0.02 26.18
N LEU A 365 -1.99 1.10 25.46
CA LEU A 365 -1.05 1.74 24.54
C LEU A 365 -0.02 2.59 25.30
N LEU A 366 1.25 2.42 24.94
CA LEU A 366 2.41 3.17 25.44
C LEU A 366 2.92 4.14 24.38
N ASN A 367 3.98 4.90 24.67
CA ASN A 367 4.62 5.72 23.65
C ASN A 367 5.41 4.84 22.67
N PRO A 368 5.62 5.28 21.41
CA PRO A 368 6.43 4.55 20.43
C PRO A 368 7.82 4.18 20.94
N SER A 369 8.47 5.04 21.73
CA SER A 369 9.80 4.81 22.33
C SER A 369 9.82 3.65 23.34
N ASP A 370 8.68 3.35 23.96
CA ASP A 370 8.59 2.35 25.02
C ASP A 370 8.45 0.93 24.44
N TYR A 371 8.13 0.84 23.15
CA TYR A 371 8.05 -0.42 22.41
C TYR A 371 9.37 -0.76 21.75
N LYS A 372 10.01 -1.86 22.17
CA LYS A 372 11.25 -2.35 21.56
C LYS A 372 11.14 -2.63 20.06
N TYR A 373 9.97 -2.98 19.52
CA TYR A 373 9.78 -3.13 18.07
C TYR A 373 9.71 -1.81 17.30
N LEU A 374 9.52 -0.68 17.97
CA LEU A 374 9.42 0.63 17.34
C LEU A 374 10.61 1.54 17.67
N SER A 375 11.34 1.28 18.76
CA SER A 375 12.44 2.12 19.23
C SER A 375 13.81 1.82 18.63
N GLN A 376 13.97 0.73 17.88
CA GLN A 376 15.26 0.30 17.31
C GLN A 376 15.82 1.27 16.25
N SER A 377 14.95 1.84 15.42
CA SER A 377 15.37 2.73 14.33
C SER A 377 15.50 4.19 14.73
N LEU A 378 15.02 4.56 15.92
CA LEU A 378 14.91 5.92 16.45
C LEU A 378 14.08 6.88 15.56
N CYS A 379 13.31 6.34 14.61
CA CYS A 379 12.45 7.11 13.72
C CYS A 379 10.98 6.86 14.04
N TYR A 380 10.28 7.87 14.56
CA TYR A 380 8.88 7.75 14.99
C TYR A 380 7.90 8.48 14.08
N THR A 381 8.31 9.58 13.46
CA THR A 381 7.48 10.43 12.59
C THR A 381 7.96 10.42 11.13
N ILE A 382 7.10 10.86 10.22
CA ILE A 382 7.46 11.22 8.84
C ILE A 382 7.17 12.69 8.63
N ASP A 383 8.12 13.41 8.04
CA ASP A 383 7.94 14.83 7.71
C ASP A 383 6.75 15.02 6.77
N GLY A 384 5.83 15.93 7.14
CA GLY A 384 4.63 16.24 6.37
C GLY A 384 3.51 15.19 6.47
N CYS A 385 3.63 14.18 7.33
CA CYS A 385 2.56 13.21 7.59
C CYS A 385 1.84 13.55 8.90
N ASP A 386 0.51 13.64 8.86
CA ASP A 386 -0.32 13.70 10.06
C ASP A 386 -0.84 12.29 10.38
N GLU A 387 -0.14 11.56 11.27
CA GLU A 387 -0.55 10.20 11.66
C GLU A 387 -1.93 10.14 12.35
N GLN A 388 -2.38 11.22 12.99
CA GLN A 388 -3.70 11.26 13.61
C GLN A 388 -4.79 11.35 12.54
N TYR A 389 -4.61 12.21 11.54
CA TYR A 389 -5.50 12.27 10.38
C TYR A 389 -5.54 10.95 9.61
N GLU A 390 -4.38 10.34 9.34
CA GLU A 390 -4.32 9.05 8.64
C GLU A 390 -5.01 7.92 9.43
N PHE A 391 -4.99 7.96 10.78
CA PHE A 391 -5.75 7.01 11.58
C PHE A 391 -7.26 7.18 11.43
N VAL A 392 -7.75 8.42 11.38
CA VAL A 392 -9.18 8.70 11.12
C VAL A 392 -9.58 8.22 9.73
N ARG A 393 -8.76 8.52 8.71
CA ARG A 393 -8.95 8.06 7.33
C ARG A 393 -8.94 6.53 7.24
N LEU A 394 -8.06 5.85 7.98
CA LEU A 394 -8.01 4.40 8.05
C LEU A 394 -9.32 3.84 8.62
N LYS A 395 -9.81 4.35 9.75
CA LYS A 395 -11.08 3.91 10.35
C LYS A 395 -12.25 4.05 9.37
N GLN A 396 -12.36 5.19 8.71
CA GLN A 396 -13.40 5.43 7.69
C GLN A 396 -13.29 4.45 6.51
N SER A 397 -12.07 4.21 6.02
CA SER A 397 -11.82 3.26 4.93
C SER A 397 -12.17 1.83 5.34
N MET A 398 -11.84 1.43 6.57
CA MET A 398 -12.21 0.13 7.13
C MET A 398 -13.75 -0.02 7.21
N GLU A 399 -14.50 1.01 7.59
CA GLU A 399 -15.97 0.95 7.60
C GLU A 399 -16.53 0.72 6.18
N MET A 400 -16.02 1.43 5.17
CA MET A 400 -16.46 1.28 3.78
C MET A 400 -16.16 -0.11 3.19
N VAL A 401 -15.14 -0.79 3.71
CA VAL A 401 -14.73 -2.15 3.31
C VAL A 401 -15.42 -3.22 4.18
N GLY A 402 -16.36 -2.83 5.05
CA GLY A 402 -17.20 -3.77 5.82
C GLY A 402 -16.59 -4.26 7.14
N PHE A 403 -15.61 -3.53 7.69
CA PHE A 403 -15.12 -3.76 9.04
C PHE A 403 -16.04 -3.05 10.05
N THR A 404 -16.80 -3.82 10.80
CA THR A 404 -17.64 -3.31 11.89
C THR A 404 -16.78 -2.72 13.03
N PRO A 405 -17.32 -1.81 13.86
CA PRO A 405 -16.60 -1.26 15.00
C PRO A 405 -16.00 -2.34 15.92
N ASP A 406 -16.73 -3.43 16.17
CA ASP A 406 -16.23 -4.57 16.94
C ASP A 406 -15.00 -5.23 16.31
N LYS A 407 -15.00 -5.40 14.97
CA LYS A 407 -13.84 -5.93 14.23
C LYS A 407 -12.65 -4.98 14.34
N GLN A 408 -12.87 -3.67 14.22
CA GLN A 408 -11.81 -2.66 14.36
C GLN A 408 -11.18 -2.70 15.76
N ILE A 409 -11.99 -2.71 16.81
CA ILE A 409 -11.50 -2.80 18.20
C ILE A 409 -10.65 -4.06 18.40
N ARG A 410 -11.12 -5.21 17.88
CA ARG A 410 -10.37 -6.48 17.97
C ARG A 410 -9.07 -6.46 17.18
N LEU A 411 -9.08 -5.84 16.01
CA LEU A 411 -7.89 -5.65 15.21
C LEU A 411 -6.85 -4.79 15.95
N PHE A 412 -7.27 -3.67 16.53
CA PHE A 412 -6.36 -2.77 17.26
C PHE A 412 -5.86 -3.41 18.56
N ALA A 413 -6.68 -4.24 19.22
CA ALA A 413 -6.25 -5.07 20.35
C ALA A 413 -5.17 -6.08 19.95
N LEU A 414 -5.25 -6.67 18.76
CA LEU A 414 -4.22 -7.57 18.27
C LEU A 414 -2.91 -6.84 17.93
N LEU A 415 -2.99 -5.65 17.33
CA LEU A 415 -1.80 -4.80 17.12
C LEU A 415 -1.13 -4.41 18.43
N SER A 416 -1.92 -4.02 19.44
CA SER A 416 -1.38 -3.75 20.77
C SER A 416 -0.72 -5.00 21.38
N ALA A 417 -1.36 -6.17 21.28
CA ALA A 417 -0.77 -7.42 21.76
C ALA A 417 0.57 -7.72 21.07
N ILE A 418 0.70 -7.49 19.75
CA ILE A 418 1.97 -7.66 19.02
C ILE A 418 3.06 -6.73 19.57
N LEU A 419 2.73 -5.45 19.83
CA LEU A 419 3.67 -4.48 20.39
C LEU A 419 4.08 -4.86 21.83
N LEU A 420 3.14 -5.34 22.63
CA LEU A 420 3.35 -5.69 24.05
C LEU A 420 4.05 -7.04 24.24
N ILE A 421 3.93 -8.00 23.30
CA ILE A 421 4.58 -9.33 23.36
C ILE A 421 6.08 -9.24 23.68
N VAL A 422 6.73 -8.13 23.29
CA VAL A 422 8.16 -7.89 23.52
C VAL A 422 8.51 -7.63 24.98
N TRP A 423 7.58 -7.03 25.74
CA TRP A 423 7.82 -6.55 27.10
C TRP A 423 7.57 -7.64 28.15
N SER A 424 7.16 -8.84 27.69
CA SER A 424 7.34 -10.08 28.45
C SER A 424 8.84 -10.38 28.48
N TYR A 425 9.57 -9.75 29.40
CA TYR A 425 11.00 -10.00 29.62
C TYR A 425 11.18 -11.47 29.99
N VAL A 426 11.59 -12.25 29.01
CA VAL A 426 12.18 -13.56 29.16
C VAL A 426 13.60 -13.35 29.67
N THR A 427 13.90 -13.79 30.89
CA THR A 427 15.26 -13.73 31.47
C THR A 427 15.66 -15.09 32.03
N TRP A 428 16.97 -15.29 32.21
CA TRP A 428 17.54 -16.46 32.88
C TRP A 428 16.91 -16.69 34.25
N ASN A 429 16.52 -17.93 34.52
CA ASN A 429 16.20 -18.38 35.86
C ASN A 429 17.47 -18.86 36.56
N PHE A 430 18.12 -18.01 37.35
CA PHE A 430 19.21 -18.46 38.22
C PHE A 430 18.63 -19.11 39.48
N SER A 431 18.03 -20.30 39.36
CA SER A 431 17.73 -21.13 40.52
C SER A 431 18.64 -22.36 40.56
N PRO A 432 19.37 -22.60 41.66
CA PRO A 432 20.17 -23.81 41.82
C PRO A 432 19.23 -25.02 41.91
N LYS A 433 19.44 -26.04 41.07
CA LYS A 433 18.77 -27.33 41.24
C LYS A 433 19.20 -27.94 42.57
N LYS A 434 18.24 -28.38 43.39
CA LYS A 434 18.49 -29.00 44.71
C LYS A 434 19.24 -30.34 44.67
N SER A 435 19.73 -30.82 43.51
CA SER A 435 20.37 -32.14 43.43
C SER A 435 21.51 -32.30 42.41
N THR A 436 22.01 -31.24 41.78
CA THR A 436 23.22 -31.35 40.92
C THR A 436 23.81 -29.97 40.66
N TYR A 437 25.14 -29.85 40.61
CA TYR A 437 25.89 -28.63 40.24
C TYR A 437 25.69 -28.23 38.75
N GLN A 438 24.44 -28.16 38.28
CA GLN A 438 24.04 -27.62 36.99
C GLN A 438 23.03 -26.49 37.23
N TYR A 439 23.35 -25.30 36.74
CA TYR A 439 22.40 -24.19 36.67
C TYR A 439 21.28 -24.55 35.69
N ASP A 440 20.01 -24.30 36.07
CA ASP A 440 18.90 -24.44 35.13
C ASP A 440 18.92 -23.24 34.18
N GLU A 441 19.36 -23.43 32.93
CA GLU A 441 19.35 -22.39 31.90
C GLU A 441 17.93 -22.08 31.37
N SER A 442 16.90 -22.37 32.17
CA SER A 442 15.50 -22.22 31.79
C SER A 442 15.07 -20.76 31.80
N VAL A 443 14.14 -20.45 30.91
CA VAL A 443 13.58 -19.11 30.74
C VAL A 443 12.35 -18.93 31.62
N VAL A 444 12.28 -17.79 32.32
CA VAL A 444 11.08 -17.37 33.06
C VAL A 444 10.63 -15.98 32.58
N VAL A 445 9.31 -15.79 32.53
CA VAL A 445 8.66 -14.50 32.26
C VAL A 445 8.67 -13.66 33.53
N ARG A 446 9.35 -12.50 33.52
CA ARG A 446 9.42 -11.61 34.69
C ARG A 446 8.14 -10.80 34.93
N ASN A 447 7.52 -10.30 33.86
CA ASN A 447 6.35 -9.43 33.98
C ASN A 447 5.06 -10.22 33.72
N TRP A 448 4.54 -10.82 34.79
CA TRP A 448 3.31 -11.59 34.75
C TRP A 448 2.07 -10.73 34.44
N GLU A 449 2.00 -9.50 34.96
CA GLU A 449 0.89 -8.58 34.74
C GLU A 449 0.71 -8.23 33.25
N LEU A 450 1.83 -8.03 32.56
CA LEU A 450 1.82 -7.83 31.13
C LEU A 450 1.42 -9.09 30.37
N ALA A 451 1.89 -10.27 30.79
CA ALA A 451 1.45 -11.53 30.19
C ALA A 451 -0.07 -11.72 30.33
N CYS A 452 -0.65 -11.38 31.49
CA CYS A 452 -2.10 -11.30 31.69
C CYS A 452 -2.76 -10.31 30.72
N THR A 453 -2.15 -9.13 30.53
CA THR A 453 -2.68 -8.10 29.62
C THR A 453 -2.71 -8.61 28.17
N ILE A 454 -1.61 -9.19 27.69
CA ILE A 454 -1.51 -9.77 26.34
C ILE A 454 -2.52 -10.91 26.17
N ALA A 455 -2.61 -11.81 27.15
CA ALA A 455 -3.57 -12.91 27.14
C ALA A 455 -5.01 -12.38 27.12
N GLY A 456 -5.31 -11.30 27.84
CA GLY A 456 -6.60 -10.62 27.84
C GLY A 456 -6.97 -10.02 26.48
N LEU A 457 -6.01 -9.35 25.82
CA LEU A 457 -6.15 -8.76 24.48
C LEU A 457 -6.34 -9.83 23.39
N LEU A 458 -5.58 -10.94 23.46
CA LEU A 458 -5.71 -12.08 22.54
C LEU A 458 -6.89 -13.00 22.91
N GLY A 459 -7.40 -12.89 24.13
CA GLY A 459 -8.47 -13.74 24.66
C GLY A 459 -8.05 -15.19 24.90
N VAL A 460 -6.78 -15.45 25.24
CA VAL A 460 -6.21 -16.79 25.48
C VAL A 460 -5.89 -16.97 26.96
N SER A 461 -5.57 -18.20 27.39
CA SER A 461 -5.11 -18.47 28.76
C SER A 461 -3.67 -17.99 28.95
N GLU A 462 -3.38 -17.32 30.07
CA GLU A 462 -2.02 -16.84 30.38
C GLU A 462 -1.00 -17.99 30.40
N GLU A 463 -1.35 -19.09 31.07
CA GLU A 463 -0.49 -20.27 31.20
C GLU A 463 -0.14 -20.85 29.84
N THR A 464 -1.14 -20.99 28.95
CA THR A 464 -0.89 -21.53 27.60
C THR A 464 -0.01 -20.62 26.77
N LEU A 465 -0.19 -19.30 26.87
CA LEU A 465 0.62 -18.31 26.15
C LEU A 465 2.08 -18.33 26.63
N VAL A 466 2.29 -18.36 27.96
CA VAL A 466 3.62 -18.42 28.56
C VAL A 466 4.33 -19.70 28.17
N ASN A 467 3.68 -20.86 28.32
CA ASN A 467 4.28 -22.15 27.97
C ASN A 467 4.68 -22.22 26.48
N ALA A 468 3.93 -21.58 25.59
CA ALA A 468 4.22 -21.52 24.16
C ALA A 468 5.53 -20.78 23.82
N ILE A 469 5.91 -19.78 24.63
CA ILE A 469 7.11 -18.96 24.42
C ILE A 469 8.29 -19.38 25.32
N THR A 470 8.07 -20.25 26.31
CA THR A 470 9.11 -20.75 27.22
C THR A 470 9.47 -22.22 27.02
N SER A 471 8.64 -23.01 26.33
CA SER A 471 8.87 -24.44 26.11
C SER A 471 8.36 -24.95 24.76
N LYS A 472 8.87 -26.10 24.31
CA LYS A 472 8.34 -26.89 23.17
C LYS A 472 7.97 -28.31 23.60
N LYS A 473 7.00 -28.90 22.91
CA LYS A 473 6.64 -30.31 23.09
C LYS A 473 7.26 -31.13 21.96
N ALA A 474 8.15 -32.05 22.29
CA ALA A 474 8.75 -32.97 21.32
C ALA A 474 8.20 -34.38 21.53
N LYS A 475 7.76 -35.03 20.45
CA LYS A 475 7.34 -36.43 20.50
C LYS A 475 8.54 -37.32 20.27
N VAL A 476 8.96 -38.07 21.28
CA VAL A 476 10.09 -39.02 21.22
C VAL A 476 9.55 -40.40 21.58
N GLN A 477 9.68 -41.36 20.67
CA GLN A 477 9.26 -42.77 20.88
C GLN A 477 7.82 -42.95 21.39
N GLY A 478 6.91 -42.04 21.03
CA GLY A 478 5.50 -42.09 21.44
C GLY A 478 5.15 -41.26 22.68
N GLU A 479 6.15 -40.85 23.48
CA GLU A 479 5.98 -39.97 24.63
C GLU A 479 6.13 -38.49 24.25
N ILE A 480 5.42 -37.60 24.96
CA ILE A 480 5.51 -36.16 24.77
C ILE A 480 6.45 -35.59 25.83
N LEU A 481 7.66 -35.22 25.42
CA LEU A 481 8.65 -34.55 26.25
C LEU A 481 8.47 -33.04 26.17
N VAL A 482 8.41 -32.36 27.32
CA VAL A 482 8.44 -30.89 27.38
C VAL A 482 9.89 -30.43 27.55
N ILE A 483 10.38 -29.66 26.58
CA ILE A 483 11.74 -29.12 26.56
C ILE A 483 11.65 -27.62 26.76
N ASN A 484 12.29 -27.11 27.82
CA ASN A 484 12.37 -25.67 28.09
C ASN A 484 13.34 -25.01 27.10
N TYR A 485 12.99 -23.81 26.64
CA TYR A 485 13.85 -23.03 25.76
C TYR A 485 15.00 -22.39 26.52
N ARG A 486 16.12 -22.24 25.81
CA ARG A 486 17.19 -21.30 26.18
C ARG A 486 16.78 -19.87 25.80
N LEU A 487 17.48 -18.88 26.36
CA LEU A 487 17.20 -17.46 26.11
C LEU A 487 17.09 -17.11 24.60
N PRO A 488 18.04 -17.49 23.72
CA PRO A 488 17.93 -17.15 22.29
C PRO A 488 16.74 -17.83 21.60
N GLU A 489 16.43 -19.07 21.98
CA GLU A 489 15.31 -19.83 21.42
C GLU A 489 13.96 -19.24 21.82
N ALA A 490 13.84 -18.75 23.06
CA ALA A 490 12.65 -18.10 23.56
C ALA A 490 12.43 -16.72 22.92
N ILE A 491 13.51 -15.95 22.68
CA ILE A 491 13.46 -14.71 21.89
C ILE A 491 12.98 -15.01 20.47
N ALA A 492 13.55 -16.03 19.82
CA ALA A 492 13.13 -16.44 18.48
C ALA A 492 11.67 -16.93 18.45
N ALA A 493 11.21 -17.66 19.46
CA ALA A 493 9.82 -18.11 19.58
C ALA A 493 8.84 -16.93 19.74
N ARG A 494 9.21 -15.94 20.55
CA ARG A 494 8.45 -14.69 20.71
C ARG A 494 8.36 -13.90 19.40
N ASP A 495 9.48 -13.73 18.71
CA ASP A 495 9.52 -12.99 17.45
C ASP A 495 8.75 -13.72 16.34
N ALA A 496 8.82 -15.06 16.33
CA ALA A 496 7.98 -15.89 15.47
C ALA A 496 6.48 -15.71 15.75
N LEU A 497 6.07 -15.64 17.03
CA LEU A 497 4.68 -15.37 17.39
C LEU A 497 4.21 -14.00 16.88
N ALA A 498 5.02 -12.95 17.07
CA ALA A 498 4.70 -11.60 16.59
C ALA A 498 4.57 -11.56 15.05
N LYS A 499 5.55 -12.15 14.34
CA LYS A 499 5.55 -12.26 12.87
C LYS A 499 4.33 -13.01 12.35
N CYS A 500 3.95 -14.10 13.00
CA CYS A 500 2.77 -14.84 12.59
C CYS A 500 1.48 -14.07 12.87
N LEU A 501 1.30 -13.54 14.08
CA LEU A 501 0.08 -12.80 14.43
C LEU A 501 -0.19 -11.69 13.42
N TYR A 502 0.85 -10.94 13.04
CA TYR A 502 0.72 -9.90 12.04
C TYR A 502 0.50 -10.45 10.63
N GLY A 503 1.25 -11.47 10.22
CA GLY A 503 1.09 -12.11 8.91
C GLY A 503 -0.33 -12.63 8.70
N ALA A 504 -0.84 -13.38 9.69
CA ALA A 504 -2.19 -13.90 9.71
C ALA A 504 -3.24 -12.78 9.79
N LEU A 505 -2.99 -11.71 10.56
CA LEU A 505 -3.85 -10.53 10.57
C LEU A 505 -3.95 -9.92 9.16
N PHE A 506 -2.83 -9.74 8.49
CA PHE A 506 -2.80 -9.19 7.13
C PHE A 506 -3.50 -10.11 6.12
N ASP A 507 -3.29 -11.44 6.21
CA ASP A 507 -4.06 -12.44 5.46
C ASP A 507 -5.57 -12.27 5.66
N TRP A 508 -5.99 -12.13 6.92
CA TRP A 508 -7.40 -11.94 7.26
C TRP A 508 -7.95 -10.60 6.76
N ILE A 509 -7.17 -9.52 6.80
CA ILE A 509 -7.56 -8.22 6.24
C ILE A 509 -7.80 -8.36 4.73
N VAL A 510 -6.86 -8.96 3.99
CA VAL A 510 -7.00 -9.21 2.55
C VAL A 510 -8.23 -10.07 2.25
N LEU A 511 -8.50 -11.08 3.08
CA LEU A 511 -9.70 -11.91 2.96
C LEU A 511 -10.99 -11.10 3.19
N GLN A 512 -11.03 -10.23 4.21
CA GLN A 512 -12.20 -9.38 4.46
C GLN A 512 -12.42 -8.37 3.33
N VAL A 513 -11.34 -7.77 2.82
CA VAL A 513 -11.36 -6.91 1.61
C VAL A 513 -11.96 -7.70 0.45
N ASN A 514 -11.44 -8.88 0.14
CA ASN A 514 -11.98 -9.73 -0.94
C ASN A 514 -13.45 -10.09 -0.73
N TYR A 515 -13.87 -10.38 0.50
CA TYR A 515 -15.28 -10.65 0.79
C TYR A 515 -16.18 -9.44 0.49
N SER A 516 -15.73 -8.23 0.80
CA SER A 516 -16.45 -6.99 0.51
C SER A 516 -16.50 -6.65 -0.98
N LEU A 517 -15.50 -7.10 -1.75
CA LEU A 517 -15.38 -6.87 -3.19
C LEU A 517 -16.18 -7.87 -4.04
N ILE A 518 -16.63 -8.98 -3.46
CA ILE A 518 -17.49 -9.97 -4.11
C ILE A 518 -18.96 -9.57 -3.91
N SER A 519 -19.68 -9.33 -5.01
CA SER A 519 -21.11 -9.00 -4.96
C SER A 519 -21.93 -10.15 -4.33
N LEU A 520 -22.68 -9.84 -3.26
CA LEU A 520 -23.55 -10.79 -2.55
C LEU A 520 -24.62 -11.46 -3.44
N LYS A 521 -24.94 -10.86 -4.61
CA LYS A 521 -25.94 -11.40 -5.55
C LYS A 521 -25.40 -12.52 -6.44
N ASP A 522 -24.08 -12.67 -6.54
CA ASP A 522 -23.43 -13.52 -7.56
C ASP A 522 -22.78 -14.80 -6.97
N GLN A 523 -23.01 -15.15 -5.69
CA GLN A 523 -22.55 -16.42 -5.10
C GLN A 523 -23.15 -17.68 -5.78
N THR A 524 -24.07 -17.50 -6.75
CA THR A 524 -24.86 -18.57 -7.38
C THR A 524 -24.83 -18.57 -8.91
N MET A 525 -24.15 -17.63 -9.56
CA MET A 525 -24.14 -17.50 -11.04
C MET A 525 -22.75 -17.76 -11.61
N GLU A 526 -22.69 -18.52 -12.71
CA GLU A 526 -21.47 -18.89 -13.42
C GLU A 526 -20.62 -17.65 -13.77
N GLN A 527 -19.30 -17.78 -13.59
CA GLN A 527 -18.27 -16.74 -13.80
C GLN A 527 -18.07 -16.45 -15.31
N ASN A 528 -19.10 -15.95 -15.99
CA ASN A 528 -19.06 -15.65 -17.43
C ASN A 528 -18.53 -14.23 -17.71
N GLY A 529 -17.42 -13.84 -17.07
CA GLY A 529 -16.81 -12.52 -17.19
C GLY A 529 -15.31 -12.59 -17.50
N ASN A 530 -14.80 -11.55 -18.17
CA ASN A 530 -13.36 -11.36 -18.34
C ASN A 530 -12.82 -10.43 -17.26
N SER A 531 -11.50 -10.43 -17.08
CA SER A 531 -10.85 -9.66 -16.03
C SER A 531 -9.63 -8.91 -16.51
N ILE A 532 -9.32 -7.82 -15.82
CA ILE A 532 -8.10 -7.03 -16.00
C ILE A 532 -7.34 -7.09 -14.68
N GLY A 533 -6.17 -7.72 -14.72
CA GLY A 533 -5.25 -7.80 -13.60
C GLY A 533 -4.26 -6.66 -13.59
N VAL A 534 -4.09 -5.97 -12.47
CA VAL A 534 -3.06 -4.97 -12.26
C VAL A 534 -2.05 -5.53 -11.27
N LEU A 535 -0.81 -5.73 -11.72
CA LEU A 535 0.29 -6.25 -10.90
C LEU A 535 1.17 -5.08 -10.44
N ASP A 536 1.15 -4.81 -9.13
CA ASP A 536 2.08 -3.92 -8.43
C ASP A 536 3.01 -4.78 -7.57
N ILE A 537 4.22 -5.00 -8.09
CA ILE A 537 5.23 -5.84 -7.48
C ILE A 537 6.47 -5.01 -7.16
N PHE A 538 7.23 -5.48 -6.17
CA PHE A 538 8.53 -4.93 -5.83
C PHE A 538 9.44 -4.87 -7.06
N GLY A 539 10.18 -3.78 -7.17
CA GLY A 539 11.31 -3.73 -8.10
C GLY A 539 12.45 -4.62 -7.62
N PHE A 540 13.47 -4.73 -8.47
CA PHE A 540 14.75 -5.32 -8.10
C PHE A 540 15.34 -4.58 -6.89
N GLU A 541 15.87 -5.31 -5.91
CA GLU A 541 16.44 -4.75 -4.66
C GLU A 541 17.90 -5.19 -4.47
N ASP A 542 18.82 -4.22 -4.31
CA ASP A 542 20.18 -4.45 -3.83
C ASP A 542 20.58 -3.41 -2.77
N PHE A 543 20.72 -3.86 -1.53
CA PHE A 543 21.17 -3.09 -0.37
C PHE A 543 22.66 -3.32 -0.03
N GLY A 544 23.44 -3.78 -1.01
CA GLY A 544 24.87 -4.03 -0.90
C GLY A 544 25.18 -5.20 0.04
N ASN A 545 25.57 -4.90 1.29
CA ASN A 545 25.99 -5.93 2.25
C ASN A 545 24.84 -6.52 3.07
N HIS A 546 23.62 -5.96 2.95
CA HIS A 546 22.50 -6.29 3.83
C HIS A 546 21.38 -7.09 3.15
N ASN A 547 21.61 -7.61 1.93
CA ASN A 547 20.60 -8.44 1.28
C ASN A 547 20.47 -9.77 2.01
N ARG A 548 19.24 -10.10 2.40
CA ARG A 548 18.90 -11.35 3.10
C ARG A 548 17.98 -12.20 2.20
N PHE A 549 17.43 -13.27 2.78
CA PHE A 549 16.49 -14.17 2.10
C PHE A 549 15.32 -13.44 1.42
N GLU A 550 14.81 -12.37 2.01
CA GLU A 550 13.71 -11.58 1.45
C GLU A 550 14.10 -10.95 0.10
N GLN A 551 15.27 -10.30 0.02
CA GLN A 551 15.79 -9.74 -1.24
C GLN A 551 16.06 -10.84 -2.26
N PHE A 552 16.53 -12.02 -1.83
CA PHE A 552 16.71 -13.17 -2.71
C PHE A 552 15.37 -13.59 -3.34
N CYS A 553 14.30 -13.71 -2.55
CA CYS A 553 12.96 -14.02 -3.06
C CYS A 553 12.39 -12.92 -3.99
N ILE A 554 12.61 -11.65 -3.66
CA ILE A 554 12.17 -10.51 -4.48
C ILE A 554 12.90 -10.50 -5.83
N ASN A 555 14.21 -10.69 -5.82
CA ASN A 555 15.02 -10.68 -7.04
C ASN A 555 14.75 -11.92 -7.90
N TYR A 556 14.49 -13.08 -7.29
CA TYR A 556 14.00 -14.27 -8.00
C TYR A 556 12.67 -14.01 -8.71
N ALA A 557 11.71 -13.36 -8.06
CA ALA A 557 10.45 -12.98 -8.70
C ALA A 557 10.66 -11.99 -9.87
N ASN A 558 11.57 -11.02 -9.70
CA ASN A 558 11.95 -10.09 -10.76
C ASN A 558 12.65 -10.78 -11.94
N GLU A 559 13.44 -11.82 -11.69
CA GLU A 559 14.05 -12.65 -12.74
C GLU A 559 12.97 -13.33 -13.61
N HIS A 560 11.92 -13.87 -12.98
CA HIS A 560 10.75 -14.42 -13.69
C HIS A 560 9.98 -13.36 -14.49
N LEU A 561 9.79 -12.16 -13.93
CA LEU A 561 9.16 -11.05 -14.65
C LEU A 561 9.98 -10.60 -15.86
N GLN A 562 11.30 -10.54 -15.71
CA GLN A 562 12.19 -10.20 -16.81
C GLN A 562 12.16 -11.28 -17.90
N HIS A 563 12.13 -12.56 -17.52
CA HIS A 563 11.99 -13.65 -18.48
C HIS A 563 10.67 -13.54 -19.24
N TYR A 564 9.55 -13.33 -18.53
CA TYR A 564 8.23 -13.11 -19.13
C TYR A 564 8.24 -11.92 -20.11
N PHE A 565 8.88 -10.80 -19.74
CA PHE A 565 9.04 -9.63 -20.59
C PHE A 565 9.83 -9.97 -21.87
N ASN A 566 10.96 -10.64 -21.73
CA ASN A 566 11.81 -11.03 -22.86
C ASN A 566 11.03 -11.93 -23.85
N GLN A 567 10.26 -12.89 -23.35
CA GLN A 567 9.42 -13.75 -24.18
C GLN A 567 8.36 -12.95 -24.96
N HIS A 568 7.67 -12.02 -24.30
CA HIS A 568 6.59 -11.27 -24.95
C HIS A 568 7.11 -10.24 -25.96
N VAL A 569 8.20 -9.55 -25.65
CA VAL A 569 8.74 -8.47 -26.49
C VAL A 569 9.58 -9.02 -27.65
N PHE A 570 10.33 -10.10 -27.44
CA PHE A 570 11.22 -10.63 -28.47
C PHE A 570 10.70 -11.92 -29.08
N GLU A 571 10.41 -12.95 -28.28
CA GLU A 571 10.12 -14.28 -28.81
C GLU A 571 8.78 -14.34 -29.55
N TYR A 572 7.71 -13.85 -28.92
CA TYR A 572 6.36 -13.86 -29.52
C TYR A 572 6.21 -12.89 -30.68
N GLU A 573 6.87 -11.74 -30.65
CA GLU A 573 6.86 -10.77 -31.75
C GLU A 573 7.53 -11.37 -33.01
N GLN A 574 8.68 -12.04 -32.84
CA GLN A 574 9.37 -12.72 -33.93
C GLN A 574 8.58 -13.92 -34.49
N GLU A 575 7.81 -14.61 -33.65
CA GLU A 575 6.92 -15.69 -34.09
C GLU A 575 5.72 -15.14 -34.88
N GLU A 576 5.21 -13.96 -34.53
CA GLU A 576 4.16 -13.29 -35.29
C GLU A 576 4.64 -12.90 -36.69
N TYR A 577 5.87 -12.37 -36.82
CA TYR A 577 6.45 -12.06 -38.13
C TYR A 577 6.56 -13.30 -39.03
N ARG A 578 6.96 -14.45 -38.47
CA ARG A 578 6.96 -15.71 -39.22
C ARG A 578 5.56 -16.14 -39.63
N ARG A 579 4.58 -16.02 -38.73
CA ARG A 579 3.19 -16.39 -38.98
C ARG A 579 2.57 -15.56 -40.11
N GLU A 580 2.87 -14.26 -40.15
CA GLU A 580 2.44 -13.33 -41.19
C GLU A 580 3.25 -13.47 -42.50
N GLY A 581 4.23 -14.37 -42.55
CA GLY A 581 5.06 -14.60 -43.74
C GLY A 581 6.05 -13.47 -44.03
N ILE A 582 6.39 -12.64 -43.04
CA ILE A 582 7.34 -11.55 -43.16
C ILE A 582 8.77 -12.13 -43.12
N SER A 583 9.56 -11.85 -44.14
CA SER A 583 10.97 -12.25 -44.18
C SER A 583 11.76 -11.50 -43.12
N TRP A 584 12.03 -12.17 -42.00
CA TRP A 584 12.68 -11.59 -40.82
C TRP A 584 13.92 -12.38 -40.42
N THR A 585 14.98 -11.69 -40.01
CA THR A 585 16.15 -12.30 -39.40
C THR A 585 16.03 -12.17 -37.89
N ASN A 586 16.07 -13.30 -37.18
CA ASN A 586 15.90 -13.29 -35.73
C ASN A 586 16.93 -12.42 -35.04
N ILE A 587 16.48 -11.61 -34.09
CA ILE A 587 17.33 -10.79 -33.24
C ILE A 587 17.64 -11.60 -31.98
N GLY A 588 18.93 -11.79 -31.71
CA GLY A 588 19.38 -12.37 -30.45
C GLY A 588 19.19 -11.37 -29.31
N PHE A 589 18.68 -11.85 -28.18
CA PHE A 589 18.56 -11.08 -26.94
C PHE A 589 19.22 -11.84 -25.78
N THR A 590 19.58 -11.12 -24.72
CA THR A 590 20.15 -11.74 -23.51
C THR A 590 19.04 -12.38 -22.71
N ASP A 591 19.01 -13.72 -22.70
CA ASP A 591 18.07 -14.48 -21.90
C ASP A 591 18.65 -14.77 -20.51
N ASN A 592 17.74 -14.90 -19.55
CA ASN A 592 18.03 -15.13 -18.14
C ASN A 592 17.57 -16.51 -17.63
N ILE A 593 17.13 -17.41 -18.52
CA ILE A 593 16.79 -18.81 -18.18
C ILE A 593 17.91 -19.50 -17.37
N GLN A 594 19.18 -19.26 -17.67
CA GLN A 594 20.28 -19.90 -16.94
C GLN A 594 20.41 -19.41 -15.49
N CYS A 595 20.09 -18.13 -15.23
CA CYS A 595 19.99 -17.59 -13.87
C CYS A 595 18.79 -18.21 -13.12
N LEU A 596 17.64 -18.32 -13.79
CA LEU A 596 16.47 -19.02 -13.23
C LEU A 596 16.80 -20.47 -12.90
N ALA A 597 17.48 -21.19 -13.79
CA ALA A 597 17.89 -22.58 -13.58
C ALA A 597 18.87 -22.74 -12.40
N LEU A 598 19.72 -21.75 -12.11
CA LEU A 598 20.54 -21.72 -10.89
C LEU A 598 19.67 -21.65 -9.63
N ILE A 599 18.60 -20.86 -9.66
CA ILE A 599 17.74 -20.62 -8.48
C ILE A 599 16.74 -21.78 -8.25
N GLU A 600 15.97 -22.15 -9.28
CA GLU A 600 14.82 -23.08 -9.17
C GLU A 600 15.07 -24.46 -9.78
N GLY A 601 16.17 -24.64 -10.52
CA GLY A 601 16.43 -25.87 -11.28
C GLY A 601 16.48 -27.10 -10.39
N LYS A 602 16.01 -28.24 -10.89
CA LYS A 602 16.08 -29.53 -10.17
C LYS A 602 17.15 -30.43 -10.78
N PRO A 603 17.92 -31.19 -9.98
CA PRO A 603 17.88 -31.27 -8.51
C PRO A 603 18.79 -30.26 -7.78
N ASN A 604 19.63 -29.52 -8.51
CA ASN A 604 20.75 -28.77 -7.92
C ASN A 604 20.49 -27.27 -7.77
N GLY A 605 19.26 -26.77 -7.90
CA GLY A 605 18.97 -25.34 -7.74
C GLY A 605 19.05 -24.89 -6.28
N LEU A 606 19.35 -23.61 -6.07
CA LEU A 606 19.55 -23.03 -4.73
C LEU A 606 18.35 -23.27 -3.79
N LEU A 607 17.11 -23.15 -4.29
CA LEU A 607 15.89 -23.39 -3.50
C LEU A 607 15.76 -24.87 -3.11
N CYS A 608 16.02 -25.80 -4.04
CA CYS A 608 15.97 -27.23 -3.76
C CYS A 608 17.02 -27.63 -2.71
N MET A 609 18.23 -27.06 -2.82
CA MET A 609 19.30 -27.30 -1.86
C MET A 609 19.00 -26.70 -0.49
N LEU A 610 18.29 -25.58 -0.43
CA LEU A 610 17.83 -24.97 0.81
C LEU A 610 16.79 -25.85 1.50
N ASP A 611 15.79 -26.35 0.75
CA ASP A 611 14.76 -27.27 1.27
C ASP A 611 15.37 -28.58 1.80
N ASP A 612 16.35 -29.15 1.09
CA ASP A 612 17.11 -30.31 1.55
C ASP A 612 17.80 -30.03 2.89
N GLN A 613 18.45 -28.87 3.03
CA GLN A 613 19.17 -28.48 4.25
C GLN A 613 18.22 -28.10 5.39
N CYS A 614 17.03 -27.59 5.10
CA CYS A 614 15.98 -27.37 6.09
C CYS A 614 15.42 -28.69 6.63
N SER A 615 15.37 -29.74 5.79
CA SER A 615 14.90 -31.07 6.18
C SER A 615 15.93 -31.92 6.91
N PHE A 616 17.23 -31.63 6.74
CA PHE A 616 18.31 -32.44 7.30
C PHE A 616 18.56 -32.16 8.81
N PRO A 617 18.50 -33.18 9.69
CA PRO A 617 18.79 -33.02 11.11
C PRO A 617 20.25 -32.58 11.34
N GLY A 618 20.45 -31.48 12.07
CA GLY A 618 21.79 -30.97 12.40
C GLY A 618 22.48 -30.12 11.31
N ALA A 619 21.82 -29.87 10.18
CA ALA A 619 22.32 -28.89 9.22
C ALA A 619 22.31 -27.47 9.82
N THR A 620 23.23 -26.63 9.36
CA THR A 620 23.35 -25.22 9.72
C THR A 620 23.36 -24.32 8.48
N ASN A 621 23.27 -23.01 8.67
CA ASN A 621 23.39 -22.04 7.58
C ASN A 621 24.75 -22.16 6.87
N GLU A 622 25.81 -22.49 7.62
CA GLU A 622 27.15 -22.73 7.09
C GLU A 622 27.23 -24.03 6.27
N THR A 623 26.57 -25.12 6.69
CA THR A 623 26.57 -26.37 5.90
C THR A 623 25.83 -26.17 4.57
N PHE A 624 24.75 -25.39 4.57
CA PHE A 624 24.08 -24.97 3.36
C PHE A 624 25.02 -24.17 2.44
N LEU A 625 25.70 -23.14 2.97
CA LEU A 625 26.65 -22.33 2.20
C LEU A 625 27.79 -23.18 1.59
N GLN A 626 28.36 -24.10 2.37
CA GLN A 626 29.40 -25.02 1.89
C GLN A 626 28.90 -25.91 0.74
N LYS A 627 27.65 -26.40 0.84
CA LYS A 627 27.04 -27.24 -0.20
C LYS A 627 26.87 -26.46 -1.50
N ILE A 628 26.27 -25.26 -1.45
CA ILE A 628 26.06 -24.44 -2.66
C ILE A 628 27.39 -23.97 -3.29
N ASN A 629 28.38 -23.60 -2.48
CA ASN A 629 29.72 -23.24 -2.95
C ASN A 629 30.38 -24.40 -3.70
N THR A 630 30.21 -25.63 -3.20
CA THR A 630 30.82 -26.82 -3.82
C THR A 630 30.16 -27.17 -5.16
N VAL A 631 28.83 -27.09 -5.22
CA VAL A 631 28.05 -27.46 -6.41
C VAL A 631 28.14 -26.39 -7.51
N HIS A 632 28.08 -25.11 -7.15
CA HIS A 632 27.94 -24.01 -8.12
C HIS A 632 29.22 -23.22 -8.41
N LYS A 633 30.38 -23.59 -7.85
CA LYS A 633 31.66 -22.87 -8.06
C LYS A 633 32.03 -22.56 -9.53
N ASN A 634 31.54 -23.35 -10.47
CA ASN A 634 31.85 -23.23 -11.90
C ASN A 634 30.66 -22.67 -12.72
N ASN A 635 29.55 -22.29 -12.08
CA ASN A 635 28.39 -21.70 -12.77
C ASN A 635 28.65 -20.20 -13.02
N GLU A 636 28.45 -19.73 -14.26
CA GLU A 636 28.70 -18.32 -14.64
C GLU A 636 27.89 -17.31 -13.81
N TYR A 637 26.70 -17.72 -13.34
CA TYR A 637 25.79 -16.87 -12.59
C TYR A 637 26.03 -16.90 -11.08
N TYR A 638 26.96 -17.74 -10.61
CA TYR A 638 27.25 -17.90 -9.19
C TYR A 638 28.69 -17.52 -8.87
N GLU A 639 28.88 -16.65 -7.88
CA GLU A 639 30.21 -16.22 -7.43
C GLU A 639 30.38 -16.42 -5.92
N ILE A 640 31.57 -16.88 -5.54
CA ILE A 640 31.99 -16.98 -4.15
C ILE A 640 32.68 -15.66 -3.78
N PRO A 641 32.30 -14.99 -2.68
CA PRO A 641 32.97 -13.77 -2.24
C PRO A 641 34.50 -13.94 -2.09
N GLN A 642 35.28 -12.95 -2.53
CA GLN A 642 36.75 -13.01 -2.47
C GLN A 642 37.28 -13.05 -1.02
N LYS A 643 36.56 -12.44 -0.08
CA LYS A 643 36.83 -12.53 1.36
C LYS A 643 35.99 -13.64 1.94
N ARG A 644 36.54 -14.37 2.92
CA ARG A 644 35.81 -15.41 3.66
C ARG A 644 34.70 -14.76 4.49
N GLU A 645 33.52 -14.64 3.90
CA GLU A 645 32.29 -14.17 4.54
C GLU A 645 31.18 -15.21 4.38
N SER A 646 30.19 -15.17 5.27
CA SER A 646 29.03 -16.07 5.23
C SER A 646 27.98 -15.57 4.23
N ALA A 647 28.37 -15.46 2.96
CA ALA A 647 27.54 -14.95 1.88
C ALA A 647 27.82 -15.67 0.55
N PHE A 648 26.91 -15.51 -0.41
CA PHE A 648 27.07 -15.93 -1.81
C PHE A 648 26.62 -14.80 -2.75
N ILE A 649 27.07 -14.82 -4.00
CA ILE A 649 26.75 -13.80 -4.99
C ILE A 649 26.04 -14.44 -6.19
N ILE A 650 24.96 -13.80 -6.65
CA ILE A 650 24.25 -14.17 -7.89
C ILE A 650 24.36 -13.01 -8.88
N LYS A 651 24.66 -13.34 -10.14
CA LYS A 651 24.66 -12.40 -11.27
C LYS A 651 23.25 -12.36 -11.89
N HIS A 652 22.40 -11.47 -11.40
CA HIS A 652 21.05 -11.25 -11.95
C HIS A 652 21.08 -10.42 -13.24
N TYR A 653 19.93 -10.30 -13.93
CA TYR A 653 19.81 -9.43 -15.11
C TYR A 653 20.18 -7.97 -14.83
N ALA A 654 19.90 -7.47 -13.62
CA ALA A 654 20.18 -6.10 -13.20
C ALA A 654 21.59 -5.91 -12.60
N GLY A 655 22.36 -6.98 -12.38
CA GLY A 655 23.69 -6.90 -11.81
C GLY A 655 24.00 -7.98 -10.76
N LYS A 656 25.18 -7.89 -10.16
CA LYS A 656 25.64 -8.83 -9.13
C LYS A 656 25.09 -8.42 -7.77
N VAL A 657 24.39 -9.33 -7.11
CA VAL A 657 23.83 -9.12 -5.76
C VAL A 657 24.43 -10.12 -4.79
N LYS A 658 24.85 -9.62 -3.62
CA LYS A 658 25.46 -10.41 -2.56
C LYS A 658 24.47 -10.68 -1.43
N TYR A 659 24.21 -11.95 -1.14
CA TYR A 659 23.23 -12.39 -0.13
C TYR A 659 23.89 -13.00 1.10
N GLN A 660 23.53 -12.50 2.27
CA GLN A 660 23.95 -13.07 3.56
C GLN A 660 23.18 -14.35 3.86
N VAL A 661 23.86 -15.37 4.38
CA VAL A 661 23.26 -16.68 4.70
C VAL A 661 22.66 -16.72 6.12
N GLU A 662 22.87 -15.67 6.92
CA GLU A 662 22.31 -15.54 8.26
C GLU A 662 20.78 -15.73 8.25
N ASP A 663 20.30 -16.63 9.11
CA ASP A 663 18.90 -17.02 9.30
C ASP A 663 18.16 -17.56 8.06
N ILE A 664 18.85 -17.91 6.96
CA ILE A 664 18.20 -18.29 5.70
C ILE A 664 17.32 -19.55 5.86
N ARG A 665 17.79 -20.55 6.61
CA ARG A 665 17.05 -21.79 6.85
C ARG A 665 15.87 -21.58 7.77
N GLU A 666 16.07 -20.81 8.82
CA GLU A 666 15.03 -20.43 9.79
C GLU A 666 13.89 -19.66 9.09
N LYS A 667 14.25 -18.78 8.13
CA LYS A 667 13.29 -18.06 7.30
C LYS A 667 12.59 -18.93 6.27
N ASN A 668 13.29 -19.89 5.66
CA ASN A 668 12.67 -20.82 4.71
C ASN A 668 11.70 -21.79 5.41
N LEU A 669 12.03 -22.20 6.65
CA LEU A 669 11.15 -23.04 7.43
C LEU A 669 9.82 -22.34 7.74
N ASP A 670 9.79 -21.01 7.98
CA ASP A 670 8.62 -20.15 8.35
C ASP A 670 7.42 -20.88 8.99
N LEU A 671 7.69 -21.89 9.82
CA LEU A 671 6.69 -22.83 10.28
C LEU A 671 6.13 -22.29 11.58
N MET A 672 4.82 -22.08 11.58
CA MET A 672 4.09 -21.79 12.80
C MET A 672 4.20 -22.97 13.75
N ARG A 673 4.88 -22.75 14.89
CA ARG A 673 5.05 -23.79 15.91
C ARG A 673 3.66 -24.29 16.35
N PRO A 674 3.41 -25.61 16.38
CA PRO A 674 2.11 -26.17 16.72
C PRO A 674 1.55 -25.66 18.05
N GLU A 675 2.41 -25.39 19.02
CA GLU A 675 2.05 -24.81 20.32
C GLU A 675 1.44 -23.41 20.17
N LEU A 676 2.03 -22.55 19.33
CA LEU A 676 1.52 -21.20 19.07
C LEU A 676 0.16 -21.26 18.36
N ILE A 677 0.02 -22.16 17.38
CA ILE A 677 -1.26 -22.39 16.70
C ILE A 677 -2.32 -22.84 17.71
N SER A 678 -1.98 -23.75 18.62
CA SER A 678 -2.89 -24.25 19.65
C SER A 678 -3.37 -23.14 20.58
N VAL A 679 -2.50 -22.19 20.96
CA VAL A 679 -2.88 -21.04 21.79
C VAL A 679 -3.93 -20.20 21.07
N LEU A 680 -3.70 -19.84 19.81
CA LEU A 680 -4.62 -19.01 19.03
C LEU A 680 -5.96 -19.71 18.76
N LYS A 681 -5.95 -21.02 18.49
CA LYS A 681 -7.17 -21.84 18.30
C LYS A 681 -8.06 -21.88 19.55
N ASN A 682 -7.48 -21.74 20.73
CA ASN A 682 -8.21 -21.75 22.01
C ASN A 682 -8.63 -20.34 22.48
N SER A 683 -8.41 -19.29 21.68
CA SER A 683 -8.88 -17.94 22.03
C SER A 683 -10.39 -17.90 22.19
N ARG A 684 -10.92 -17.11 23.13
CA ARG A 684 -12.36 -16.80 23.25
C ARG A 684 -12.87 -15.92 22.11
N PHE A 685 -12.00 -15.18 21.43
CA PHE A 685 -12.36 -14.28 20.34
C PHE A 685 -12.38 -15.00 18.99
N ASN A 686 -13.52 -14.91 18.29
CA ASN A 686 -13.70 -15.57 16.98
C ASN A 686 -12.63 -15.16 15.97
N MET A 687 -12.36 -13.86 15.87
CA MET A 687 -11.37 -13.29 14.94
C MET A 687 -9.98 -13.92 15.18
N VAL A 688 -9.50 -13.98 16.42
CA VAL A 688 -8.19 -14.56 16.75
C VAL A 688 -8.13 -16.06 16.41
N ARG A 689 -9.22 -16.81 16.62
CA ARG A 689 -9.29 -18.22 16.20
C ARG A 689 -9.26 -18.38 14.68
N GLU A 690 -9.85 -17.44 13.93
CA GLU A 690 -9.84 -17.44 12.47
C GLU A 690 -8.42 -17.24 11.92
N LEU A 691 -7.58 -16.45 12.60
CA LEU A 691 -6.17 -16.25 12.26
C LEU A 691 -5.33 -17.54 12.38
N ALA A 692 -5.76 -18.49 13.23
CA ALA A 692 -5.06 -19.76 13.44
C ALA A 692 -5.38 -20.83 12.38
N GLY A 693 -6.13 -20.46 11.35
CA GLY A 693 -6.41 -21.30 10.18
C GLY A 693 -5.19 -21.46 9.29
N ALA A 694 -4.85 -22.71 8.93
CA ALA A 694 -3.79 -22.98 7.95
C ALA A 694 -4.13 -22.41 6.55
N ASP A 695 -5.42 -22.25 6.26
CA ASP A 695 -5.93 -21.55 5.09
C ASP A 695 -7.10 -20.63 5.54
N PRO A 696 -6.93 -19.30 5.49
CA PRO A 696 -7.99 -18.33 5.79
C PRO A 696 -9.27 -18.58 4.97
N VAL A 697 -9.14 -19.04 3.71
CA VAL A 697 -10.27 -19.36 2.82
C VAL A 697 -11.01 -20.60 3.30
N ALA A 698 -10.30 -21.67 3.66
CA ALA A 698 -10.92 -22.86 4.26
C ALA A 698 -11.63 -22.53 5.57
N VAL A 699 -11.00 -21.77 6.46
CA VAL A 699 -11.60 -21.40 7.76
C VAL A 699 -12.85 -20.53 7.58
N PHE A 700 -12.83 -19.62 6.61
CA PHE A 700 -13.99 -18.80 6.26
C PHE A 700 -15.15 -19.63 5.69
N ARG A 701 -14.88 -20.54 4.74
CA ARG A 701 -15.89 -21.49 4.21
C ARG A 701 -16.50 -22.33 5.33
N TRP A 702 -15.68 -22.80 6.27
CA TRP A 702 -16.14 -23.52 7.46
C TRP A 702 -16.91 -22.66 8.46
N ALA A 703 -16.58 -21.38 8.60
CA ALA A 703 -17.34 -20.44 9.44
C ALA A 703 -18.75 -20.21 8.88
N ILE A 704 -18.89 -20.05 7.55
CA ILE A 704 -20.19 -19.96 6.87
C ILE A 704 -21.01 -21.23 7.08
N LEU A 705 -20.41 -22.40 6.85
CA LEU A 705 -21.08 -23.69 7.09
C LEU A 705 -21.55 -23.83 8.54
N ARG A 706 -20.69 -23.50 9.51
CA ARG A 706 -21.06 -23.53 10.94
C ARG A 706 -22.19 -22.55 11.27
N ALA A 707 -22.16 -21.34 10.71
CA ALA A 707 -23.22 -20.35 10.91
C ALA A 707 -24.55 -20.83 10.31
N PHE A 708 -24.51 -21.42 9.11
CA PHE A 708 -25.67 -22.03 8.46
C PHE A 708 -26.28 -23.16 9.31
N PHE A 709 -25.46 -24.10 9.79
CA PHE A 709 -25.95 -25.18 10.66
C PHE A 709 -26.46 -24.67 12.02
N ARG A 710 -25.82 -23.66 12.61
CA ARG A 710 -26.32 -23.00 13.83
C ARG A 710 -27.66 -22.33 13.59
N ALA A 711 -27.85 -21.66 12.45
CA ALA A 711 -29.11 -21.04 12.08
C ALA A 711 -30.21 -22.10 11.88
N ILE A 712 -29.91 -23.21 11.21
CA ILE A 712 -30.85 -24.33 11.06
C ILE A 712 -31.20 -24.94 12.42
N SER A 713 -30.22 -25.18 13.28
CA SER A 713 -30.44 -25.74 14.62
C SER A 713 -31.27 -24.79 15.50
N ALA A 714 -30.98 -23.49 15.47
CA ALA A 714 -31.76 -22.47 16.16
C ALA A 714 -33.19 -22.39 15.62
N PHE A 715 -33.38 -22.52 14.31
CA PHE A 715 -34.71 -22.54 13.67
C PHE A 715 -35.51 -23.79 14.05
N GLN A 716 -34.87 -24.97 14.05
CA GLN A 716 -35.48 -26.22 14.53
C GLN A 716 -35.83 -26.16 16.02
N PHE A 717 -34.96 -25.55 16.84
CA PHE A 717 -35.22 -25.33 18.25
C PHE A 717 -36.40 -24.37 18.48
N ALA A 718 -36.46 -23.26 17.74
CA ALA A 718 -37.59 -22.32 17.77
C ALA A 718 -38.91 -22.99 17.33
N LEU A 719 -38.89 -23.81 16.26
CA LEU A 719 -40.03 -24.61 15.81
C LEU A 719 -40.47 -25.62 16.88
N SER A 720 -39.54 -26.27 17.57
CA SER A 720 -39.85 -27.21 18.66
C SER A 720 -40.47 -26.51 19.88
N LYS A 721 -40.05 -25.28 20.17
CA LYS A 721 -40.58 -24.44 21.25
C LYS A 721 -41.97 -23.90 20.91
N SER A 722 -42.21 -23.58 19.64
CA SER A 722 -43.53 -23.22 19.11
C SER A 722 -44.49 -24.40 19.09
N ARG A 723 -44.02 -25.65 18.94
CA ARG A 723 -44.85 -26.85 19.11
C ARG A 723 -45.30 -27.09 20.55
N LYS A 724 -44.55 -26.60 21.55
CA LYS A 724 -44.90 -26.71 22.98
C LYS A 724 -45.87 -25.62 23.47
N LYS A 725 -45.96 -24.49 22.76
CA LYS A 725 -46.98 -23.45 22.98
C LYS A 725 -48.04 -23.59 21.90
N GLY A 726 -49.08 -24.38 22.17
CA GLY A 726 -50.10 -24.75 21.18
C GLY A 726 -50.80 -23.55 20.52
N ASN A 727 -50.27 -23.11 19.38
CA ASN A 727 -50.96 -22.24 18.43
C ASN A 727 -50.98 -22.96 17.08
N GLU A 728 -52.19 -23.25 16.59
CA GLU A 728 -52.44 -23.77 15.25
C GLU A 728 -52.19 -22.68 14.20
N TYR A 729 -51.27 -22.94 13.27
CA TYR A 729 -51.20 -22.28 11.96
C TYR A 729 -50.75 -23.29 10.88
N PRO A 730 -51.10 -23.08 9.60
CA PRO A 730 -51.61 -24.13 8.72
C PRO A 730 -50.55 -25.05 8.11
N ARG A 731 -50.97 -26.29 7.86
CA ARG A 731 -50.26 -27.36 7.16
C ARG A 731 -49.94 -27.00 5.70
N LYS A 732 -48.95 -26.16 5.43
CA LYS A 732 -48.29 -26.08 4.10
C LYS A 732 -46.79 -25.73 4.24
N LEU A 733 -46.03 -26.63 4.82
CA LEU A 733 -44.55 -26.72 4.70
C LEU A 733 -44.10 -28.09 5.23
N LYS A 734 -44.69 -29.15 4.68
CA LYS A 734 -44.19 -30.52 4.83
C LYS A 734 -43.62 -30.96 3.49
N GLN A 735 -42.39 -30.57 3.18
CA GLN A 735 -41.52 -31.35 2.29
C GLN A 735 -40.08 -30.83 2.30
N LYS A 736 -39.16 -31.80 2.47
CA LYS A 736 -37.71 -31.77 2.17
C LYS A 736 -36.80 -30.85 2.99
N VAL A 737 -36.46 -31.30 4.20
CA VAL A 737 -35.07 -31.25 4.68
C VAL A 737 -34.84 -32.52 5.51
N ASN A 738 -34.58 -33.64 4.83
CA ASN A 738 -34.04 -34.84 5.49
C ASN A 738 -32.53 -34.80 5.22
N VAL A 739 -31.79 -34.09 6.07
CA VAL A 739 -30.33 -34.07 6.03
C VAL A 739 -29.87 -35.28 6.82
N ASP A 740 -29.22 -36.21 6.13
CA ASP A 740 -28.75 -37.47 6.69
C ASP A 740 -27.55 -37.21 7.62
N SER A 741 -27.84 -36.99 8.90
CA SER A 741 -26.87 -36.67 9.96
C SER A 741 -25.72 -37.67 10.05
N SER A 742 -25.97 -38.92 9.64
CA SER A 742 -25.01 -40.03 9.68
C SER A 742 -23.88 -39.88 8.67
N ARG A 743 -24.19 -39.42 7.44
CA ARG A 743 -23.20 -39.15 6.39
C ARG A 743 -22.33 -37.94 6.69
N ILE A 744 -22.88 -36.98 7.43
CA ILE A 744 -22.15 -35.78 7.85
C ILE A 744 -21.16 -36.11 8.97
N LEU A 745 -21.55 -36.95 9.95
CA LEU A 745 -20.62 -37.44 10.98
C LEU A 745 -19.49 -38.29 10.38
N ALA A 746 -19.79 -39.14 9.39
CA ALA A 746 -18.78 -39.91 8.67
C ALA A 746 -17.81 -39.03 7.84
N ALA A 747 -18.25 -37.86 7.38
CA ALA A 747 -17.37 -36.87 6.73
C ALA A 747 -16.52 -36.11 7.76
N ILE A 748 -17.03 -35.87 8.97
CA ILE A 748 -16.30 -35.21 10.07
C ILE A 748 -15.12 -36.09 10.57
N GLU A 749 -15.32 -37.40 10.67
CA GLU A 749 -14.27 -38.32 11.16
C GLU A 749 -13.15 -38.59 10.13
N ASN A 750 -13.43 -38.50 8.83
CA ASN A 750 -12.44 -38.80 7.78
C ASN A 750 -11.48 -37.64 7.45
N THR A 751 -11.70 -36.43 7.99
CA THR A 751 -10.84 -35.24 7.74
C THR A 751 -10.02 -34.78 8.96
N GLN A 752 -9.99 -35.57 10.05
CA GLN A 752 -9.08 -35.34 11.19
C GLN A 752 -7.75 -36.13 11.10
N LYS A 753 -7.51 -36.81 9.98
CA LYS A 753 -6.19 -37.24 9.53
C LYS A 753 -5.69 -36.27 8.47
#